data_AF-A0A4S4L7M8-F1
#
_entry.id   AF-A0A4S4L7M8-F1
#
_cell.length_a   1.000
_cell.length_b   1.000
_cell.length_c   1.000
_cell.angle_alpha   90.00
_cell.angle_beta   90.00
_cell.angle_gamma   90.00
#
_symmetry.space_group_name_H-M   'P 1'
#
loop_
_entity.id
_entity.type
_entity.pdbx_description
1 polymer ?
#
loop_
_entity_poly.entity_id
_entity_poly.type
_entity_poly.pdbx_seq_one_letter_code
_entity_poly.pdbx_strand_id
1 'polypeptide(L)'
;MLSRLATQPLARAHSRRALTDAVSSFAVASSPDERALARLVERRLKSVASSLNVVNQELPSLDDLKRWRHVVEVEDIDEAIKNGGDLRETPSWAILFLLSSKVNSPVQAMSAVSIMLRHFPKADISIQPSLLILTARFLARRNVTLPMPNLVRAFLMLNLSEPSTQLNLLLRSISHFRPTPEITKATTRILDAMSARQVRLHSRTYRSLLSNKLVTPELAKTLQRRMQRESFIPNTNHLEAYLRVFAKQGAVHASARYLNLIRKLRIGQGREAPHGVNLSSQGAQAQTEGSVNTRWNTEFLSSFGRHTGSAFYYLRALVGDGIASTTAIRPVRNESRISCADRKNSPLTWKRDLHVSDWTVVLNIAARDPKISGERLLSLFKQARAVAHFPLTVGVFTAIMRGLVKKGDYTSAYEIWEWCCSTWYRRRRIDKKALTVAMDVLVASGQPLSAFDTLIETTGIVRNKNAVVDCGHAHSRRAPNAERALYSRAAKIDAPLVNALMDAYVKHGRPDIVFKLWDAYVPLFGIAPNAETLTVLLKAAREGARFDHTFRGLIERMGLHGLFHRKKMQLDYRDKSKLQIVQDLRDIVNKEQMGDDEGARVERYVRKSLWDGELAAPRALVLFKAILAKNFPDLPSIRPPATAVWPDEAHAGHPMRDALRTLAFGRRKDKQLEDEAQKPTIGTPLPFLVGPVSALAVTSSSPLQGPTFTSTIDIAHPQIVPNEKTFAAYIALLGAQDRASEISITLAWMRALDVVPTRGPLALALALWSEASVRGPLLESYGGVSEYERLYHWLVKWLGRERMPTDAAIASAFQNLKRDRDK
;
A
#
# COMPACT_ATOMS: atom_id res chain seq x y z
N MET A 1 -46.41 14.02 21.49
CA MET A 1 -45.80 13.73 20.17
C MET A 1 -46.38 14.58 19.02
N LEU A 2 -47.59 15.17 19.15
CA LEU A 2 -48.22 15.99 18.10
C LEU A 2 -47.80 17.48 18.09
N SER A 3 -47.32 18.07 19.19
CA SER A 3 -46.90 19.50 19.22
C SER A 3 -45.52 19.78 18.59
N ARG A 4 -44.69 18.76 18.34
CA ARG A 4 -43.36 18.93 17.69
C ARG A 4 -43.41 18.93 16.16
N LEU A 5 -44.55 18.56 15.54
CA LEU A 5 -44.68 18.53 14.08
C LEU A 5 -45.13 19.87 13.48
N ALA A 6 -45.72 20.77 14.29
CA ALA A 6 -46.23 22.05 13.81
C ALA A 6 -45.17 23.18 13.72
N THR A 7 -44.00 23.06 14.37
CA THR A 7 -42.99 24.12 14.42
C THR A 7 -41.91 24.03 13.31
N GLN A 8 -41.73 22.88 12.67
CA GLN A 8 -40.77 22.72 11.56
C GLN A 8 -41.12 23.49 10.25
N PRO A 9 -42.40 23.63 9.84
CA PRO A 9 -42.74 24.38 8.63
C PRO A 9 -42.43 25.88 8.74
N LEU A 10 -42.69 26.49 9.90
CA LEU A 10 -42.46 27.92 10.16
C LEU A 10 -40.96 28.27 10.15
N ALA A 11 -40.11 27.46 10.79
CA ALA A 11 -38.66 27.67 10.76
C ALA A 11 -38.08 27.59 9.32
N ARG A 12 -38.64 26.70 8.48
CA ARG A 12 -38.26 26.63 7.06
C ARG A 12 -38.74 27.83 6.25
N ALA A 13 -39.90 28.39 6.58
CA ALA A 13 -40.44 29.59 5.92
C ALA A 13 -39.59 30.84 6.24
N HIS A 14 -39.20 31.04 7.49
CA HIS A 14 -38.31 32.15 7.89
C HIS A 14 -36.92 32.05 7.26
N SER A 15 -36.34 30.84 7.20
CA SER A 15 -35.05 30.62 6.55
C SER A 15 -35.09 30.92 5.03
N ARG A 16 -36.22 30.63 4.36
CA ARG A 16 -36.40 30.99 2.95
C ARG A 16 -36.53 32.49 2.71
N ARG A 17 -37.16 33.24 3.63
CA ARG A 17 -37.33 34.70 3.52
C ARG A 17 -36.02 35.45 3.76
N ALA A 18 -35.22 35.05 4.76
CA ALA A 18 -33.88 35.59 4.96
C ALA A 18 -32.97 35.35 3.73
N LEU A 19 -33.16 34.23 3.02
CA LEU A 19 -32.45 33.92 1.79
C LEU A 19 -32.83 34.82 0.61
N THR A 20 -34.10 35.21 0.48
CA THR A 20 -34.52 36.13 -0.59
C THR A 20 -33.99 37.54 -0.38
N ASP A 21 -33.92 37.99 0.88
CA ASP A 21 -33.43 39.32 1.23
C ASP A 21 -31.90 39.43 1.11
N ALA A 22 -31.16 38.33 1.35
CA ALA A 22 -29.74 38.29 1.06
C ALA A 22 -29.46 38.36 -0.46
N VAL A 23 -30.27 37.71 -1.29
CA VAL A 23 -30.10 37.68 -2.75
C VAL A 23 -30.33 39.06 -3.38
N SER A 24 -31.26 39.87 -2.85
CA SER A 24 -31.46 41.25 -3.32
C SER A 24 -30.26 42.15 -2.98
N SER A 25 -29.59 41.95 -1.85
CA SER A 25 -28.36 42.69 -1.51
C SER A 25 -27.20 42.44 -2.50
N PHE A 26 -27.08 41.22 -3.04
CA PHE A 26 -26.04 40.86 -4.01
C PHE A 26 -26.23 41.48 -5.40
N ALA A 27 -27.45 41.91 -5.74
CA ALA A 27 -27.74 42.55 -7.02
C ALA A 27 -27.09 43.95 -7.13
N VAL A 28 -26.76 44.57 -5.99
CA VAL A 28 -26.21 45.94 -5.90
C VAL A 28 -24.68 45.99 -6.03
N ALA A 29 -23.99 44.84 -6.09
CA ALA A 29 -22.52 44.83 -6.21
C ALA A 29 -22.04 45.56 -7.46
N SER A 30 -21.07 46.44 -7.29
CA SER A 30 -20.60 47.43 -8.28
C SER A 30 -19.79 46.81 -9.42
N SER A 31 -19.13 45.68 -9.21
CA SER A 31 -18.30 44.99 -10.22
C SER A 31 -18.86 43.60 -10.62
N PRO A 32 -18.79 43.22 -11.91
CA PRO A 32 -19.15 41.87 -12.35
C PRO A 32 -18.33 40.77 -11.66
N ASP A 33 -17.08 41.04 -11.31
CA ASP A 33 -16.19 40.09 -10.62
C ASP A 33 -16.65 39.82 -9.19
N GLU A 34 -17.09 40.87 -8.47
CA GLU A 34 -17.63 40.75 -7.12
C GLU A 34 -18.92 39.92 -7.12
N ARG A 35 -19.78 40.13 -8.12
CA ARG A 35 -21.00 39.31 -8.30
C ARG A 35 -20.65 37.85 -8.59
N ALA A 36 -19.62 37.59 -9.40
CA ALA A 36 -19.18 36.24 -9.71
C ALA A 36 -18.61 35.53 -8.47
N LEU A 37 -17.78 36.22 -7.69
CA LEU A 37 -17.20 35.72 -6.44
C LEU A 37 -18.28 35.44 -5.39
N ALA A 38 -19.21 36.37 -5.18
CA ALA A 38 -20.34 36.20 -4.27
C ALA A 38 -21.18 34.97 -4.64
N ARG A 39 -21.54 34.82 -5.92
CA ARG A 39 -22.28 33.64 -6.41
C ARG A 39 -21.50 32.34 -6.23
N LEU A 40 -20.17 32.36 -6.39
CA LEU A 40 -19.32 31.20 -6.15
C LEU A 40 -19.35 30.80 -4.67
N VAL A 41 -19.13 31.74 -3.75
CA VAL A 41 -19.15 31.52 -2.30
C VAL A 41 -20.53 31.03 -1.86
N GLU A 42 -21.59 31.73 -2.26
CA GLU A 42 -22.97 31.38 -1.94
C GLU A 42 -23.32 29.96 -2.42
N ARG A 43 -23.00 29.62 -3.68
CA ARG A 43 -23.25 28.28 -4.24
C ARG A 43 -22.51 27.20 -3.45
N ARG A 44 -21.27 27.46 -3.04
CA ARG A 44 -20.47 26.52 -2.24
C ARG A 44 -21.02 26.37 -0.83
N LEU A 45 -21.34 27.47 -0.14
CA LEU A 45 -21.92 27.44 1.20
C LEU A 45 -23.29 26.78 1.20
N LYS A 46 -24.17 27.05 0.23
CA LYS A 46 -25.45 26.35 0.06
C LYS A 46 -25.25 24.85 -0.18
N SER A 47 -24.26 24.46 -0.98
CA SER A 47 -23.92 23.05 -1.18
C SER A 47 -23.40 22.39 0.10
N VAL A 48 -22.64 23.12 0.92
CA VAL A 48 -22.12 22.62 2.21
C VAL A 48 -23.24 22.49 3.22
N ALA A 49 -24.04 23.54 3.41
CA ALA A 49 -25.16 23.59 4.33
C ALA A 49 -26.19 22.49 4.04
N SER A 50 -26.56 22.29 2.77
CA SER A 50 -27.46 21.21 2.36
C SER A 50 -26.87 19.81 2.57
N SER A 51 -25.55 19.65 2.47
CA SER A 51 -24.89 18.36 2.68
C SER A 51 -24.71 17.99 4.16
N LEU A 52 -24.62 19.00 5.04
CA LEU A 52 -24.36 18.84 6.47
C LEU A 52 -25.58 19.07 7.35
N ASN A 53 -26.70 19.52 6.78
CA ASN A 53 -27.87 20.02 7.51
C ASN A 53 -27.51 21.13 8.50
N VAL A 54 -26.62 22.06 8.11
CA VAL A 54 -26.37 23.25 8.94
C VAL A 54 -27.57 24.19 8.82
N VAL A 55 -28.30 24.35 9.92
CA VAL A 55 -29.42 25.28 10.02
C VAL A 55 -28.85 26.68 10.29
N ASN A 56 -29.29 27.68 9.52
CA ASN A 56 -28.99 29.10 9.72
C ASN A 56 -27.51 29.52 9.58
N GLN A 57 -26.84 29.11 8.51
CA GLN A 57 -25.57 29.75 8.19
C GLN A 57 -25.82 31.10 7.52
N GLU A 58 -25.49 32.19 8.22
CA GLU A 58 -25.57 33.55 7.68
C GLU A 58 -24.67 33.66 6.44
N LEU A 59 -25.23 34.20 5.36
CA LEU A 59 -24.45 34.52 4.17
C LEU A 59 -23.57 35.73 4.48
N PRO A 60 -22.31 35.75 4.00
CA PRO A 60 -21.42 36.86 4.27
C PRO A 60 -21.95 38.16 3.66
N SER A 61 -21.78 39.27 4.37
CA SER A 61 -22.02 40.59 3.81
C SER A 61 -21.06 40.87 2.63
N LEU A 62 -21.43 41.79 1.75
CA LEU A 62 -20.55 42.19 0.64
C LEU A 62 -19.24 42.79 1.14
N ASP A 63 -19.27 43.53 2.25
CA ASP A 63 -18.07 44.13 2.84
C ASP A 63 -17.16 43.08 3.47
N ASP A 64 -17.73 42.04 4.10
CA ASP A 64 -16.96 40.89 4.57
C ASP A 64 -16.32 40.13 3.40
N LEU A 65 -17.04 39.95 2.29
CA LEU A 65 -16.48 39.33 1.08
C LEU A 65 -15.33 40.15 0.50
N LYS A 66 -15.44 41.48 0.49
CA LYS A 66 -14.34 42.36 0.08
C LYS A 66 -13.13 42.22 1.01
N ARG A 67 -13.35 42.21 2.33
CA ARG A 67 -12.29 42.02 3.33
C ARG A 67 -11.55 40.70 3.14
N TRP A 68 -12.26 39.63 2.82
CA TRP A 68 -11.70 38.28 2.67
C TRP A 68 -11.46 37.85 1.22
N ARG A 69 -11.52 38.77 0.26
CA ARG A 69 -11.39 38.48 -1.18
C ARG A 69 -10.09 37.72 -1.51
N HIS A 70 -8.98 38.16 -0.96
CA HIS A 70 -7.66 37.57 -1.14
C HIS A 70 -7.58 36.10 -0.67
N VAL A 71 -8.37 35.71 0.35
CA VAL A 71 -8.45 34.32 0.83
C VAL A 71 -9.32 33.45 -0.08
N VAL A 72 -10.37 34.03 -0.66
CA VAL A 72 -11.33 33.31 -1.52
C VAL A 72 -10.76 33.06 -2.92
N GLU A 73 -10.01 34.01 -3.47
CA GLU A 73 -9.45 33.93 -4.82
C GLU A 73 -8.29 32.92 -4.93
N VAL A 74 -7.41 32.86 -3.93
CA VAL A 74 -6.24 31.96 -3.91
C VAL A 74 -6.62 30.49 -4.08
N GLU A 75 -5.92 29.75 -4.94
CA GLU A 75 -6.24 28.33 -5.21
C GLU A 75 -5.79 27.36 -4.10
N ASP A 76 -4.76 27.72 -3.34
CA ASP A 76 -4.14 26.91 -2.29
C ASP A 76 -4.54 27.38 -0.88
N ILE A 77 -4.94 26.44 -0.02
CA ILE A 77 -5.25 26.75 1.38
C ILE A 77 -4.02 27.29 2.14
N ASP A 78 -2.81 26.84 1.82
CA ASP A 78 -1.59 27.26 2.52
C ASP A 78 -1.23 28.71 2.18
N GLU A 79 -1.45 29.12 0.94
CA GLU A 79 -1.31 30.51 0.50
C GLU A 79 -2.44 31.38 1.05
N ALA A 80 -3.67 30.84 1.12
CA ALA A 80 -4.78 31.54 1.75
C ALA A 80 -4.55 31.80 3.25
N ILE A 81 -3.86 30.88 3.95
CA ILE A 81 -3.42 31.09 5.34
C ILE A 81 -2.38 32.22 5.42
N LYS A 82 -1.40 32.22 4.51
CA LYS A 82 -0.34 33.25 4.49
C LYS A 82 -0.92 34.65 4.24
N ASN A 83 -1.89 34.74 3.33
CA ASN A 83 -2.50 36.01 2.94
C ASN A 83 -3.57 36.46 3.94
N GLY A 84 -4.25 35.52 4.61
CA GLY A 84 -5.43 35.77 5.46
C GLY A 84 -5.18 36.36 6.85
N GLY A 85 -3.94 36.70 7.20
CA GLY A 85 -3.60 37.25 8.52
C GLY A 85 -3.83 36.27 9.68
N ASP A 86 -4.19 36.77 10.86
CA ASP A 86 -4.47 35.91 12.01
C ASP A 86 -5.74 35.08 11.77
N LEU A 87 -5.56 33.77 11.58
CA LEU A 87 -6.64 32.79 11.42
C LEU A 87 -7.67 32.82 12.56
N ARG A 88 -7.31 33.41 13.71
CA ARG A 88 -8.21 33.60 14.84
C ARG A 88 -9.30 34.63 14.58
N GLU A 89 -9.13 35.53 13.62
CA GLU A 89 -10.14 36.54 13.26
C GLU A 89 -10.98 36.13 12.03
N THR A 90 -10.67 34.98 11.44
CA THR A 90 -11.36 34.52 10.23
C THR A 90 -12.81 34.14 10.54
N PRO A 91 -13.80 34.66 9.80
CA PRO A 91 -15.20 34.33 10.05
C PRO A 91 -15.49 32.88 9.68
N SER A 92 -16.43 32.24 10.40
CA SER A 92 -16.75 30.82 10.25
C SER A 92 -17.17 30.44 8.82
N TRP A 93 -17.82 31.33 8.07
CA TRP A 93 -18.20 31.08 6.68
C TRP A 93 -16.96 30.96 5.77
N ALA A 94 -15.91 31.74 6.01
CA ALA A 94 -14.68 31.72 5.21
C ALA A 94 -13.93 30.43 5.45
N ILE A 95 -13.87 29.94 6.69
CA ILE A 95 -13.27 28.64 7.00
C ILE A 95 -14.07 27.49 6.38
N LEU A 96 -15.39 27.53 6.45
CA LEU A 96 -16.24 26.56 5.76
C LEU A 96 -16.00 26.58 4.24
N PHE A 97 -15.83 27.76 3.65
CA PHE A 97 -15.47 27.91 2.24
C PHE A 97 -14.08 27.32 1.93
N LEU A 98 -13.05 27.67 2.70
CA LEU A 98 -11.68 27.19 2.53
C LEU A 98 -11.60 25.66 2.63
N LEU A 99 -12.15 25.10 3.70
CA LEU A 99 -12.21 23.66 3.91
C LEU A 99 -12.96 23.00 2.75
N SER A 100 -14.08 23.58 2.29
CA SER A 100 -14.91 22.96 1.26
C SER A 100 -14.32 22.97 -0.16
N SER A 101 -13.47 23.96 -0.47
CA SER A 101 -13.09 24.26 -1.86
C SER A 101 -11.59 24.21 -2.15
N LYS A 102 -10.72 24.51 -1.18
CA LYS A 102 -9.27 24.73 -1.41
C LYS A 102 -8.36 23.57 -0.99
N VAL A 103 -8.92 22.46 -0.48
CA VAL A 103 -8.14 21.29 -0.06
C VAL A 103 -7.86 20.34 -1.23
N ASN A 104 -6.79 20.63 -1.96
CA ASN A 104 -6.38 19.96 -3.19
C ASN A 104 -5.30 18.88 -3.02
N SER A 105 -4.51 18.94 -1.95
CA SER A 105 -3.44 17.97 -1.66
C SER A 105 -3.59 17.31 -0.27
N PRO A 106 -2.88 16.18 -0.01
CA PRO A 106 -2.81 15.59 1.33
C PRO A 106 -2.15 16.51 2.37
N VAL A 107 -1.16 17.32 1.94
CA VAL A 107 -0.47 18.29 2.81
C VAL A 107 -1.43 19.39 3.23
N GLN A 108 -2.15 19.95 2.26
CA GLN A 108 -3.21 20.92 2.48
C GLN A 108 -4.35 20.37 3.36
N ALA A 109 -4.59 19.05 3.34
CA ALA A 109 -5.56 18.42 4.24
C ALA A 109 -5.06 18.38 5.70
N MET A 110 -3.76 18.32 5.94
CA MET A 110 -3.18 18.49 7.27
C MET A 110 -3.22 19.96 7.71
N SER A 111 -2.93 20.89 6.81
CA SER A 111 -3.12 22.34 7.06
C SER A 111 -4.57 22.68 7.37
N ALA A 112 -5.52 22.07 6.66
CA ALA A 112 -6.95 22.19 6.95
C ALA A 112 -7.31 21.77 8.39
N VAL A 113 -6.67 20.72 8.91
CA VAL A 113 -6.86 20.30 10.32
C VAL A 113 -6.29 21.34 11.27
N SER A 114 -5.11 21.91 11.00
CA SER A 114 -4.52 22.92 11.88
C SER A 114 -5.33 24.21 11.90
N ILE A 115 -5.83 24.67 10.74
CA ILE A 115 -6.76 25.81 10.64
C ILE A 115 -8.02 25.54 11.46
N MET A 116 -8.63 24.37 11.24
CA MET A 116 -9.85 24.00 11.94
C MET A 116 -9.62 23.99 13.45
N LEU A 117 -8.55 23.34 13.94
CA LEU A 117 -8.24 23.28 15.37
C LEU A 117 -7.97 24.66 15.99
N ARG A 118 -7.33 25.57 15.24
CA ARG A 118 -7.10 26.96 15.69
C ARG A 118 -8.39 27.77 15.80
N HIS A 119 -9.32 27.59 14.85
CA HIS A 119 -10.60 28.30 14.86
C HIS A 119 -11.66 27.66 15.75
N PHE A 120 -11.52 26.36 16.04
CA PHE A 120 -12.52 25.54 16.72
C PHE A 120 -13.10 26.18 18.00
N PRO A 121 -12.30 26.77 18.91
CA PRO A 121 -12.82 27.38 20.15
C PRO A 121 -13.69 28.62 19.92
N LYS A 122 -13.52 29.33 18.80
CA LYS A 122 -14.28 30.54 18.46
C LYS A 122 -15.51 30.24 17.60
N ALA A 123 -15.54 29.07 16.96
CA ALA A 123 -16.67 28.68 16.14
C ALA A 123 -17.92 28.49 17.01
N ASP A 124 -19.05 28.99 16.53
CA ASP A 124 -20.34 28.81 17.19
C ASP A 124 -20.62 27.31 17.42
N ILE A 125 -21.19 26.98 18.58
CA ILE A 125 -21.39 25.60 19.06
C ILE A 125 -22.22 24.80 18.04
N SER A 126 -23.15 25.48 17.34
CA SER A 126 -23.98 24.91 16.28
C SER A 126 -23.18 24.43 15.06
N ILE A 127 -22.04 25.08 14.76
CA ILE A 127 -21.21 24.85 13.57
C ILE A 127 -20.05 23.89 13.86
N GLN A 128 -19.60 23.77 15.11
CA GLN A 128 -18.46 22.93 15.50
C GLN A 128 -18.55 21.47 14.98
N PRO A 129 -19.69 20.75 15.10
CA PRO A 129 -19.81 19.39 14.53
C PRO A 129 -19.61 19.37 13.01
N SER A 130 -20.12 20.39 12.31
CA SER A 130 -20.05 20.51 10.85
C SER A 130 -18.61 20.75 10.36
N LEU A 131 -17.83 21.55 11.08
CA LEU A 131 -16.40 21.76 10.80
C LEU A 131 -15.60 20.45 10.91
N LEU A 132 -15.85 19.67 11.97
CA LEU A 132 -15.20 18.37 12.15
C LEU A 132 -15.62 17.36 11.08
N ILE A 133 -16.91 17.31 10.72
CA ILE A 133 -17.41 16.41 9.66
C ILE A 133 -16.80 16.77 8.30
N LEU A 134 -16.72 18.06 7.95
CA LEU A 134 -16.07 18.50 6.73
C LEU A 134 -14.60 18.13 6.71
N THR A 135 -13.88 18.44 7.78
CA THR A 135 -12.45 18.11 7.91
C THR A 135 -12.23 16.61 7.75
N ALA A 136 -13.04 15.78 8.42
CA ALA A 136 -13.03 14.33 8.27
C ALA A 136 -13.29 13.88 6.83
N ARG A 137 -14.22 14.52 6.11
CA ARG A 137 -14.52 14.23 4.70
C ARG A 137 -13.34 14.55 3.78
N PHE A 138 -12.61 15.65 4.02
CA PHE A 138 -11.43 16.00 3.21
C PHE A 138 -10.26 15.06 3.49
N LEU A 139 -10.02 14.75 4.75
CA LEU A 139 -9.06 13.73 5.16
C LEU A 139 -9.40 12.39 4.51
N ALA A 140 -10.67 11.99 4.46
CA ALA A 140 -11.11 10.77 3.80
C ALA A 140 -10.86 10.80 2.29
N ARG A 141 -11.18 11.92 1.63
CA ARG A 141 -10.95 12.11 0.19
C ARG A 141 -9.47 12.04 -0.18
N ARG A 142 -8.59 12.55 0.69
CA ARG A 142 -7.13 12.53 0.51
C ARG A 142 -6.45 11.31 1.16
N ASN A 143 -7.23 10.46 1.81
CA ASN A 143 -6.77 9.28 2.54
C ASN A 143 -5.68 9.59 3.60
N VAL A 144 -5.84 10.70 4.32
CA VAL A 144 -4.96 11.13 5.41
C VAL A 144 -5.54 10.66 6.74
N THR A 145 -4.98 9.59 7.31
CA THR A 145 -5.57 8.87 8.44
C THR A 145 -5.13 9.38 9.82
N LEU A 146 -3.92 9.95 9.91
CA LEU A 146 -3.25 10.30 11.17
C LEU A 146 -4.11 11.18 12.12
N PRO A 147 -4.74 12.29 11.68
CA PRO A 147 -5.51 13.14 12.60
C PRO A 147 -6.89 12.58 12.98
N MET A 148 -7.38 11.54 12.30
CA MET A 148 -8.76 11.08 12.49
C MET A 148 -9.10 10.58 13.90
N PRO A 149 -8.26 9.79 14.60
CA PRO A 149 -8.57 9.36 15.96
C PRO A 149 -8.81 10.53 16.92
N ASN A 150 -8.02 11.59 16.79
CA ASN A 150 -8.14 12.81 17.60
C ASN A 150 -9.39 13.60 17.22
N LEU A 151 -9.68 13.73 15.92
CA LEU A 151 -10.91 14.38 15.44
C LEU A 151 -12.17 13.65 15.90
N VAL A 152 -12.18 12.31 15.87
CA VAL A 152 -13.30 11.52 16.38
C VAL A 152 -13.45 11.70 17.88
N ARG A 153 -12.35 11.71 18.64
CA ARG A 153 -12.38 11.99 20.08
C ARG A 153 -13.00 13.37 20.35
N ALA A 154 -12.49 14.42 19.69
CA ALA A 154 -13.01 15.77 19.83
C ALA A 154 -14.51 15.85 19.47
N PHE A 155 -14.93 15.20 18.37
CA PHE A 155 -16.32 15.16 17.94
C PHE A 155 -17.24 14.49 18.96
N LEU A 156 -16.81 13.37 19.56
CA LEU A 156 -17.64 12.65 20.54
C LEU A 156 -17.80 13.40 21.86
N MET A 157 -16.89 14.33 22.17
CA MET A 157 -16.97 15.23 23.34
C MET A 157 -17.91 16.41 23.14
N LEU A 158 -18.38 16.68 21.91
CA LEU A 158 -19.28 17.79 21.62
C LEU A 158 -20.72 17.51 22.06
N ASN A 159 -21.41 18.59 22.45
CA ASN A 159 -22.86 18.62 22.61
C ASN A 159 -23.52 18.71 21.23
N LEU A 160 -24.04 17.57 20.75
CA LEU A 160 -24.64 17.45 19.43
C LEU A 160 -26.11 17.89 19.47
N SER A 161 -26.47 18.92 18.70
CA SER A 161 -27.88 19.36 18.55
C SER A 161 -28.75 18.30 17.87
N GLU A 162 -28.21 17.64 16.86
CA GLU A 162 -28.85 16.54 16.14
C GLU A 162 -27.94 15.31 16.09
N PRO A 163 -27.83 14.54 17.19
CA PRO A 163 -26.86 13.44 17.28
C PRO A 163 -27.07 12.39 16.19
N SER A 164 -28.32 12.10 15.81
CA SER A 164 -28.63 11.15 14.74
C SER A 164 -28.07 11.59 13.39
N THR A 165 -28.37 12.80 12.96
CA THR A 165 -27.92 13.34 11.67
C THR A 165 -26.39 13.42 11.63
N GLN A 166 -25.80 14.05 12.65
CA GLN A 166 -24.38 14.39 12.68
C GLN A 166 -23.47 13.16 12.79
N LEU A 167 -23.80 12.18 13.67
CA LEU A 167 -23.04 10.92 13.76
C LEU A 167 -23.13 10.09 12.47
N ASN A 168 -24.32 10.05 11.85
CA ASN A 168 -24.49 9.36 10.56
C ASN A 168 -23.70 10.04 9.42
N LEU A 169 -23.63 11.38 9.39
CA LEU A 169 -22.83 12.13 8.42
C LEU A 169 -21.32 11.93 8.62
N LEU A 170 -20.86 11.91 9.88
CA LEU A 170 -19.47 11.60 10.20
C LEU A 170 -19.10 10.19 9.73
N LEU A 171 -19.92 9.18 10.03
CA LEU A 171 -19.69 7.80 9.58
C LEU A 171 -19.67 7.66 8.06
N ARG A 172 -20.53 8.39 7.34
CA ARG A 172 -20.50 8.44 5.86
C ARG A 172 -19.20 9.06 5.36
N SER A 173 -18.75 10.13 5.99
CA SER A 173 -17.48 10.79 5.64
C SER A 173 -16.31 9.84 5.87
N ILE A 174 -16.29 9.14 7.01
CA ILE A 174 -15.26 8.16 7.35
C ILE A 174 -15.30 6.95 6.41
N SER A 175 -16.47 6.57 5.88
CA SER A 175 -16.56 5.40 5.00
C SER A 175 -15.71 5.53 3.73
N HIS A 176 -15.35 6.75 3.31
CA HIS A 176 -14.49 7.00 2.16
C HIS A 176 -13.00 6.68 2.37
N PHE A 177 -12.56 6.45 3.61
CA PHE A 177 -11.18 6.03 3.89
C PHE A 177 -10.88 4.63 3.35
N ARG A 178 -9.60 4.39 3.08
CA ARG A 178 -9.09 3.03 2.96
C ARG A 178 -9.11 2.33 4.32
N PRO A 179 -9.32 1.00 4.35
CA PRO A 179 -9.35 0.25 5.59
C PRO A 179 -7.96 0.30 6.23
N THR A 180 -7.91 0.95 7.39
CA THR A 180 -6.75 1.01 8.27
C THR A 180 -7.23 0.65 9.68
N PRO A 181 -6.40 0.04 10.52
CA PRO A 181 -6.81 -0.35 11.86
C PRO A 181 -7.22 0.87 12.69
N GLU A 182 -6.59 2.02 12.51
CA GLU A 182 -6.90 3.27 13.21
C GLU A 182 -8.30 3.77 12.84
N ILE A 183 -8.62 3.81 11.54
CA ILE A 183 -9.95 4.24 11.07
C ILE A 183 -11.02 3.21 11.45
N THR A 184 -10.69 1.91 11.45
CA THR A 184 -11.62 0.86 11.92
C THR A 184 -11.94 1.06 13.39
N LYS A 185 -10.93 1.25 14.25
CA LYS A 185 -11.09 1.57 15.69
C LYS A 185 -11.88 2.87 15.89
N ALA A 186 -11.60 3.90 15.10
CA ALA A 186 -12.34 5.17 15.18
C ALA A 186 -13.82 4.98 14.79
N THR A 187 -14.08 4.19 13.76
CA THR A 187 -15.44 3.84 13.32
C THR A 187 -16.19 3.04 14.38
N THR A 188 -15.54 2.03 14.99
CA THR A 188 -16.17 1.25 16.07
C THR A 188 -16.46 2.12 17.29
N ARG A 189 -15.55 3.02 17.69
CA ARG A 189 -15.81 3.98 18.78
C ARG A 189 -17.05 4.85 18.53
N ILE A 190 -17.25 5.33 17.29
CA ILE A 190 -18.46 6.07 16.93
C ILE A 190 -19.70 5.18 17.01
N LEU A 191 -19.61 3.94 16.52
CA LEU A 191 -20.72 2.99 16.61
C LEU A 191 -21.07 2.64 18.07
N ASP A 192 -20.08 2.47 18.93
CA ASP A 192 -20.27 2.19 20.35
C ASP A 192 -20.92 3.40 21.05
N ALA A 193 -20.43 4.61 20.79
CA ALA A 193 -21.03 5.85 21.29
C ALA A 193 -22.47 6.05 20.80
N MET A 194 -22.76 5.73 19.52
CA MET A 194 -24.13 5.75 19.01
C MET A 194 -25.02 4.71 19.71
N SER A 195 -24.48 3.53 20.04
CA SER A 195 -25.23 2.49 20.75
C SER A 195 -25.53 2.91 22.18
N ALA A 196 -24.55 3.50 22.88
CA ALA A 196 -24.72 4.03 24.22
C ALA A 196 -25.76 5.17 24.26
N ARG A 197 -25.79 6.02 23.23
CA ARG A 197 -26.78 7.11 23.08
C ARG A 197 -28.11 6.66 22.44
N GLN A 198 -28.29 5.36 22.18
CA GLN A 198 -29.46 4.77 21.50
C GLN A 198 -29.80 5.44 20.14
N VAL A 199 -28.80 5.95 19.44
CA VAL A 199 -28.96 6.61 18.15
C VAL A 199 -29.00 5.56 17.04
N ARG A 200 -30.09 5.54 16.25
CA ARG A 200 -30.24 4.59 15.13
C ARG A 200 -29.38 4.96 13.92
N LEU A 201 -28.88 3.94 13.22
CA LEU A 201 -28.20 4.14 11.94
C LEU A 201 -29.18 4.28 10.79
N HIS A 202 -28.95 5.27 9.92
CA HIS A 202 -29.73 5.41 8.70
C HIS A 202 -29.37 4.32 7.68
N SER A 203 -30.37 3.84 6.92
CA SER A 203 -30.17 2.87 5.82
C SER A 203 -29.07 3.29 4.83
N ARG A 204 -29.02 4.58 4.48
CA ARG A 204 -27.93 5.13 3.64
C ARG A 204 -26.55 5.01 4.29
N THR A 205 -26.46 5.16 5.61
CA THR A 205 -25.20 5.03 6.36
C THR A 205 -24.74 3.58 6.41
N TYR A 206 -25.65 2.62 6.66
CA TYR A 206 -25.34 1.20 6.52
C TYR A 206 -24.80 0.86 5.13
N ARG A 207 -25.46 1.35 4.08
CA ARG A 207 -24.99 1.18 2.71
C ARG A 207 -23.62 1.83 2.49
N SER A 208 -23.40 3.07 2.96
CA SER A 208 -22.12 3.77 2.79
C SER A 208 -20.99 3.10 3.55
N LEU A 209 -21.25 2.56 4.75
CA LEU A 209 -20.27 1.78 5.49
C LEU A 209 -19.99 0.48 4.74
N LEU A 210 -21.01 -0.34 4.45
CA LEU A 210 -20.87 -1.67 3.84
C LEU A 210 -20.36 -1.68 2.38
N SER A 211 -20.68 -0.66 1.59
CA SER A 211 -20.31 -0.61 0.16
C SER A 211 -18.86 -0.21 -0.09
N ASN A 212 -18.23 0.46 0.87
CA ASN A 212 -16.95 1.12 0.66
C ASN A 212 -15.76 0.21 1.00
N LYS A 213 -14.55 0.63 0.62
CA LYS A 213 -13.33 -0.15 0.86
C LYS A 213 -13.00 -0.30 2.35
N LEU A 214 -13.54 0.57 3.21
CA LEU A 214 -13.31 0.57 4.65
C LEU A 214 -13.70 -0.73 5.36
N VAL A 215 -14.67 -1.48 4.83
CA VAL A 215 -15.28 -2.59 5.58
C VAL A 215 -14.30 -3.73 5.83
N THR A 216 -13.91 -3.85 7.08
CA THR A 216 -13.33 -5.09 7.60
C THR A 216 -14.46 -6.07 7.95
N PRO A 217 -14.18 -7.37 8.04
CA PRO A 217 -15.18 -8.38 8.37
C PRO A 217 -15.66 -8.27 9.80
N GLU A 218 -14.78 -7.82 10.68
CA GLU A 218 -15.12 -7.48 12.07
C GLU A 218 -16.14 -6.35 12.08
N LEU A 219 -15.88 -5.26 11.34
CA LEU A 219 -16.84 -4.18 11.19
C LEU A 219 -18.15 -4.65 10.56
N ALA A 220 -18.11 -5.52 9.54
CA ALA A 220 -19.31 -6.12 8.95
C ALA A 220 -20.11 -6.96 9.97
N LYS A 221 -19.44 -7.81 10.76
CA LYS A 221 -20.10 -8.57 11.83
C LYS A 221 -20.71 -7.65 12.88
N THR A 222 -20.02 -6.58 13.27
CA THR A 222 -20.54 -5.58 14.21
C THR A 222 -21.77 -4.86 13.64
N LEU A 223 -21.74 -4.43 12.38
CA LEU A 223 -22.87 -3.81 11.70
C LEU A 223 -24.06 -4.78 11.57
N GLN A 224 -23.79 -6.06 11.33
CA GLN A 224 -24.83 -7.09 11.26
C GLN A 224 -25.52 -7.29 12.62
N ARG A 225 -24.73 -7.48 13.69
CA ARG A 225 -25.27 -7.62 15.05
C ARG A 225 -26.09 -6.40 15.42
N ARG A 226 -25.65 -5.22 15.01
CA ARG A 226 -26.37 -3.97 15.23
C ARG A 226 -27.68 -3.90 14.45
N MET A 227 -27.69 -4.26 13.15
CA MET A 227 -28.93 -4.35 12.37
C MET A 227 -29.94 -5.28 13.04
N GLN A 228 -29.50 -6.41 13.59
CA GLN A 228 -30.36 -7.35 14.31
C GLN A 228 -30.94 -6.72 15.60
N ARG A 229 -30.10 -6.05 16.41
CA ARG A 229 -30.54 -5.36 17.64
C ARG A 229 -31.51 -4.21 17.36
N GLU A 230 -31.32 -3.49 16.25
CA GLU A 230 -32.20 -2.39 15.83
C GLU A 230 -33.43 -2.89 15.06
N SER A 231 -33.60 -4.22 14.93
CA SER A 231 -34.65 -4.85 14.11
C SER A 231 -34.71 -4.31 12.67
N PHE A 232 -33.56 -3.89 12.14
CA PHE A 232 -33.44 -3.32 10.82
C PHE A 232 -33.38 -4.42 9.75
N ILE A 233 -34.39 -4.45 8.86
CA ILE A 233 -34.47 -5.45 7.79
C ILE A 233 -33.49 -5.07 6.66
N PRO A 234 -32.49 -5.91 6.36
CA PRO A 234 -31.51 -5.62 5.32
C PRO A 234 -32.15 -5.71 3.92
N ASN A 235 -31.93 -4.68 3.09
CA ASN A 235 -32.30 -4.72 1.67
C ASN A 235 -31.28 -5.52 0.85
N THR A 236 -31.61 -5.75 -0.43
CA THR A 236 -30.73 -6.47 -1.38
C THR A 236 -29.34 -5.85 -1.49
N ASN A 237 -29.22 -4.52 -1.47
CA ASN A 237 -27.93 -3.83 -1.52
C ASN A 237 -27.07 -4.09 -0.28
N HIS A 238 -27.67 -4.19 0.92
CA HIS A 238 -26.97 -4.52 2.14
C HIS A 238 -26.46 -5.97 2.10
N LEU A 239 -27.30 -6.90 1.66
CA LEU A 239 -26.91 -8.31 1.53
C LEU A 239 -25.83 -8.51 0.46
N GLU A 240 -25.90 -7.81 -0.68
CA GLU A 240 -24.84 -7.82 -1.70
C GLU A 240 -23.52 -7.30 -1.12
N ALA A 241 -23.57 -6.23 -0.32
CA ALA A 241 -22.38 -5.69 0.31
C ALA A 241 -21.77 -6.67 1.32
N TYR A 242 -22.58 -7.35 2.13
CA TYR A 242 -22.11 -8.45 2.98
C TYR A 242 -21.49 -9.60 2.17
N LEU A 243 -22.17 -10.06 1.12
CA LEU A 243 -21.66 -11.08 0.21
C LEU A 243 -20.27 -10.69 -0.33
N ARG A 244 -20.11 -9.46 -0.83
CA ARG A 244 -18.82 -8.96 -1.32
C ARG A 244 -17.73 -8.93 -0.26
N VAL A 245 -18.05 -8.51 0.96
CA VAL A 245 -17.08 -8.43 2.06
C VAL A 245 -16.59 -9.82 2.45
N PHE A 246 -17.50 -10.77 2.67
CA PHE A 246 -17.14 -12.13 3.05
C PHE A 246 -16.50 -12.92 1.91
N ALA A 247 -16.92 -12.68 0.66
CA ALA A 247 -16.35 -13.34 -0.49
C ALA A 247 -14.89 -12.92 -0.73
N LYS A 248 -14.56 -11.63 -0.58
CA LYS A 248 -13.16 -11.15 -0.65
C LYS A 248 -12.22 -11.83 0.34
N GLN A 249 -12.76 -12.36 1.44
CA GLN A 249 -11.98 -13.03 2.48
C GLN A 249 -11.85 -14.54 2.29
N GLY A 250 -12.56 -15.11 1.33
CA GLY A 250 -12.64 -16.56 1.19
C GLY A 250 -13.64 -17.23 2.15
N ALA A 251 -14.56 -16.48 2.76
CA ALA A 251 -15.52 -17.05 3.72
C ALA A 251 -16.74 -17.66 2.97
N VAL A 252 -16.55 -18.85 2.39
CA VAL A 252 -17.53 -19.54 1.54
C VAL A 252 -18.88 -19.72 2.23
N HIS A 253 -18.91 -20.23 3.47
CA HIS A 253 -20.16 -20.50 4.18
C HIS A 253 -20.99 -19.23 4.44
N ALA A 254 -20.33 -18.17 4.91
CA ALA A 254 -20.99 -16.89 5.14
C ALA A 254 -21.51 -16.29 3.82
N SER A 255 -20.69 -16.35 2.76
CA SER A 255 -21.04 -15.85 1.44
C SER A 255 -22.27 -16.58 0.86
N ALA A 256 -22.29 -17.91 0.94
CA ALA A 256 -23.42 -18.73 0.51
C ALA A 256 -24.71 -18.39 1.28
N ARG A 257 -24.61 -18.16 2.59
CA ARG A 257 -25.74 -17.72 3.41
C ARG A 257 -26.37 -16.43 2.87
N TYR A 258 -25.55 -15.42 2.55
CA TYR A 258 -26.05 -14.16 2.01
C TYR A 258 -26.58 -14.30 0.59
N LEU A 259 -25.96 -15.12 -0.26
CA LEU A 259 -26.46 -15.41 -1.60
C LEU A 259 -27.85 -16.06 -1.55
N ASN A 260 -28.05 -17.03 -0.65
CA ASN A 260 -29.35 -17.68 -0.44
C ASN A 260 -30.40 -16.70 0.13
N LEU A 261 -30.01 -15.77 1.00
CA LEU A 261 -30.91 -14.71 1.46
C LEU A 261 -31.31 -13.74 0.34
N ILE A 262 -30.37 -13.38 -0.55
CA ILE A 262 -30.66 -12.58 -1.75
C ILE A 262 -31.63 -13.34 -2.66
N ARG A 263 -31.40 -14.64 -2.89
CA ARG A 263 -32.29 -15.52 -3.67
C ARG A 263 -33.71 -15.50 -3.09
N LYS A 264 -33.86 -15.77 -1.79
CA LYS A 264 -35.16 -15.75 -1.10
C LYS A 264 -35.88 -14.39 -1.26
N LEU A 265 -35.17 -13.28 -1.05
CA LEU A 265 -35.75 -11.94 -1.22
C LEU A 265 -36.15 -11.63 -2.67
N ARG A 266 -35.42 -12.11 -3.68
CA ARG A 266 -35.74 -11.87 -5.09
C ARG A 266 -36.93 -12.71 -5.57
N ILE A 267 -36.99 -13.98 -5.16
CA ILE A 267 -38.14 -14.85 -5.41
C ILE A 267 -39.41 -14.23 -4.79
N GLY A 268 -39.35 -13.79 -3.53
CA GLY A 268 -40.48 -13.12 -2.88
C GLY A 268 -40.89 -11.79 -3.53
N GLN A 269 -40.01 -11.16 -4.33
CA GLN A 269 -40.31 -9.96 -5.12
C GLN A 269 -40.80 -10.28 -6.55
N GLY A 270 -40.92 -11.55 -6.93
CA GLY A 270 -41.23 -11.95 -8.31
C GLY A 270 -40.16 -11.53 -9.32
N ARG A 271 -38.89 -11.45 -8.89
CA ARG A 271 -37.76 -11.03 -9.73
C ARG A 271 -36.78 -12.18 -9.95
N GLU A 272 -36.00 -12.08 -11.03
CA GLU A 272 -34.91 -13.02 -11.32
C GLU A 272 -33.98 -13.18 -10.11
N ALA A 273 -33.79 -14.45 -9.75
CA ALA A 273 -33.05 -14.85 -8.57
C ALA A 273 -31.72 -15.52 -8.96
N PRO A 274 -30.62 -15.27 -8.20
CA PRO A 274 -29.36 -15.95 -8.42
C PRO A 274 -29.47 -17.46 -8.20
N HIS A 275 -28.52 -18.21 -8.75
CA HIS A 275 -28.34 -19.61 -8.36
C HIS A 275 -28.08 -19.71 -6.85
N GLY A 276 -28.89 -20.52 -6.16
CA GLY A 276 -28.72 -20.81 -4.75
C GLY A 276 -27.50 -21.69 -4.54
N VAL A 277 -27.04 -21.80 -3.30
CA VAL A 277 -25.90 -22.66 -2.96
C VAL A 277 -26.33 -23.63 -1.86
N ASN A 278 -26.27 -24.92 -2.19
CA ASN A 278 -26.28 -25.98 -1.20
C ASN A 278 -24.84 -26.27 -0.79
N LEU A 279 -24.53 -26.03 0.48
CA LEU A 279 -23.25 -26.40 1.06
C LEU A 279 -23.36 -27.84 1.57
N SER A 280 -22.77 -28.77 0.85
CA SER A 280 -22.60 -30.16 1.32
C SER A 280 -21.15 -30.39 1.77
N SER A 281 -20.89 -31.53 2.42
CA SER A 281 -19.52 -31.96 2.74
C SER A 281 -18.62 -32.11 1.50
N GLN A 282 -19.22 -32.24 0.31
CA GLN A 282 -18.52 -32.37 -0.97
C GLN A 282 -18.24 -31.01 -1.66
N GLY A 283 -18.76 -29.91 -1.12
CA GLY A 283 -18.54 -28.56 -1.64
C GLY A 283 -19.82 -27.76 -1.85
N ALA A 284 -19.70 -26.61 -2.51
CA ALA A 284 -20.81 -25.75 -2.86
C ALA A 284 -21.43 -26.18 -4.21
N GLN A 285 -22.66 -26.67 -4.18
CA GLN A 285 -23.43 -27.01 -5.38
C GLN A 285 -24.43 -25.90 -5.70
N ALA A 286 -24.52 -25.51 -6.98
CA ALA A 286 -25.48 -24.51 -7.44
C ALA A 286 -26.88 -25.13 -7.53
N GLN A 287 -27.90 -24.46 -6.98
CA GLN A 287 -29.31 -24.79 -7.21
C GLN A 287 -29.77 -24.12 -8.51
N THR A 288 -30.15 -24.91 -9.50
CA THR A 288 -30.41 -24.44 -10.89
C THR A 288 -31.87 -24.08 -11.16
N GLU A 289 -32.84 -24.68 -10.47
CA GLU A 289 -34.27 -24.48 -10.72
C GLU A 289 -34.66 -22.99 -10.66
N GLY A 290 -35.21 -22.47 -11.78
CA GLY A 290 -35.73 -21.11 -11.92
C GLY A 290 -34.72 -19.99 -11.71
N SER A 291 -33.42 -20.25 -11.88
CA SER A 291 -32.37 -19.26 -11.58
C SER A 291 -31.55 -18.84 -12.78
N VAL A 292 -31.10 -17.59 -12.74
CA VAL A 292 -30.31 -16.94 -13.80
C VAL A 292 -28.91 -16.68 -13.26
N ASN A 293 -27.91 -16.74 -14.13
CA ASN A 293 -26.56 -16.31 -13.78
C ASN A 293 -26.53 -14.80 -13.59
N THR A 294 -26.27 -14.36 -12.36
CA THR A 294 -26.26 -12.95 -11.99
C THR A 294 -24.90 -12.52 -11.48
N ARG A 295 -24.68 -11.20 -11.38
CA ARG A 295 -23.50 -10.62 -10.72
C ARG A 295 -23.25 -11.15 -9.29
N TRP A 296 -24.28 -11.58 -8.57
CA TRP A 296 -24.09 -12.16 -7.23
C TRP A 296 -23.40 -13.53 -7.27
N ASN A 297 -23.60 -14.30 -8.35
CA ASN A 297 -22.88 -15.55 -8.58
C ASN A 297 -21.39 -15.29 -8.83
N THR A 298 -21.05 -14.25 -9.60
CA THR A 298 -19.67 -13.77 -9.77
C THR A 298 -19.02 -13.37 -8.44
N GLU A 299 -19.73 -12.60 -7.61
CA GLU A 299 -19.21 -12.17 -6.30
C GLU A 299 -19.03 -13.39 -5.38
N PHE A 300 -19.95 -14.36 -5.39
CA PHE A 300 -19.81 -15.61 -4.63
C PHE A 300 -18.63 -16.46 -5.11
N LEU A 301 -18.35 -16.54 -6.43
CA LEU A 301 -17.18 -17.23 -6.96
C LEU A 301 -15.87 -16.71 -6.34
N SER A 302 -15.79 -15.41 -6.02
CA SER A 302 -14.61 -14.85 -5.36
C SER A 302 -14.38 -15.40 -3.94
N SER A 303 -15.40 -15.99 -3.31
CA SER A 303 -15.31 -16.62 -1.99
C SER A 303 -14.53 -17.93 -1.95
N PHE A 304 -14.28 -18.58 -3.08
CA PHE A 304 -13.47 -19.80 -3.10
C PHE A 304 -11.97 -19.53 -2.85
N GLY A 305 -11.52 -18.27 -2.94
CA GLY A 305 -10.17 -17.87 -2.57
C GLY A 305 -9.07 -18.59 -3.36
N ARG A 306 -8.47 -19.64 -2.78
CA ARG A 306 -7.43 -20.49 -3.39
C ARG A 306 -7.96 -21.88 -3.82
N HIS A 307 -9.22 -22.19 -3.56
CA HIS A 307 -9.83 -23.49 -3.89
C HIS A 307 -10.28 -23.54 -5.35
N THR A 308 -9.32 -23.74 -6.27
CA THR A 308 -9.56 -23.83 -7.71
C THR A 308 -10.57 -24.89 -8.09
N GLY A 309 -10.44 -26.11 -7.58
CA GLY A 309 -11.34 -27.22 -7.87
C GLY A 309 -12.80 -26.90 -7.58
N SER A 310 -13.09 -26.35 -6.39
CA SER A 310 -14.46 -25.95 -6.01
C SER A 310 -14.99 -24.78 -6.83
N ALA A 311 -14.12 -23.82 -7.19
CA ALA A 311 -14.52 -22.69 -8.04
C ALA A 311 -14.89 -23.14 -9.46
N PHE A 312 -14.10 -24.03 -10.08
CA PHE A 312 -14.40 -24.59 -11.39
C PHE A 312 -15.62 -25.51 -11.35
N TYR A 313 -15.79 -26.29 -10.27
CA TYR A 313 -16.98 -27.12 -10.08
C TYR A 313 -18.25 -26.27 -9.99
N TYR A 314 -18.22 -25.19 -9.19
CA TYR A 314 -19.34 -24.26 -9.13
C TYR A 314 -19.59 -23.56 -10.46
N LEU A 315 -18.54 -23.14 -11.19
CA LEU A 315 -18.67 -22.55 -12.53
C LEU A 315 -19.32 -23.54 -13.52
N ARG A 316 -18.96 -24.82 -13.48
CA ARG A 316 -19.60 -25.86 -14.30
C ARG A 316 -21.07 -26.01 -13.94
N ALA A 317 -21.39 -26.03 -12.64
CA ALA A 317 -22.77 -26.10 -12.19
C ALA A 317 -23.61 -24.89 -12.66
N LEU A 318 -23.03 -23.68 -12.75
CA LEU A 318 -23.70 -22.49 -13.30
C LEU A 318 -24.02 -22.62 -14.79
N VAL A 319 -23.21 -23.35 -15.54
CA VAL A 319 -23.40 -23.57 -16.99
C VAL A 319 -24.52 -24.58 -17.27
N GLY A 320 -24.90 -25.34 -16.24
CA GLY A 320 -26.00 -26.28 -16.26
C GLY A 320 -25.65 -27.55 -17.04
N ASP A 321 -25.33 -28.62 -16.31
CA ASP A 321 -25.33 -30.01 -16.78
C ASP A 321 -26.76 -30.50 -17.10
N GLY A 322 -27.51 -29.74 -17.90
CA GLY A 322 -28.78 -30.17 -18.46
C GLY A 322 -28.63 -31.17 -19.61
N ILE A 323 -27.41 -31.62 -19.93
CA ILE A 323 -27.14 -32.54 -21.06
C ILE A 323 -26.26 -33.74 -20.67
N ALA A 324 -25.71 -33.83 -19.46
CA ALA A 324 -24.83 -34.95 -19.08
C ALA A 324 -25.27 -35.64 -17.80
N SER A 325 -26.38 -36.39 -17.89
CA SER A 325 -26.57 -37.54 -17.01
C SER A 325 -25.34 -38.47 -17.09
N THR A 326 -24.92 -38.95 -15.91
CA THR A 326 -24.30 -40.28 -15.72
C THR A 326 -22.94 -40.59 -16.39
N THR A 327 -21.96 -39.69 -16.32
CA THR A 327 -20.57 -40.14 -16.13
C THR A 327 -20.03 -39.58 -14.84
N ALA A 328 -20.01 -40.43 -13.81
CA ALA A 328 -19.51 -40.12 -12.48
C ALA A 328 -18.07 -39.60 -12.57
N ILE A 329 -17.90 -38.28 -12.53
CA ILE A 329 -16.61 -37.68 -12.15
C ILE A 329 -16.43 -38.03 -10.68
N ARG A 330 -15.71 -39.14 -10.43
CA ARG A 330 -15.30 -39.56 -9.09
C ARG A 330 -14.70 -38.35 -8.38
N PRO A 331 -15.19 -37.97 -7.18
CA PRO A 331 -14.59 -36.90 -6.41
C PRO A 331 -13.12 -37.25 -6.18
N VAL A 332 -12.23 -36.32 -6.49
CA VAL A 332 -10.79 -36.39 -6.21
C VAL A 332 -10.61 -36.43 -4.69
N ARG A 333 -10.79 -37.61 -4.10
CA ARG A 333 -10.47 -37.91 -2.72
C ARG A 333 -9.24 -38.80 -2.74
N ASN A 334 -8.13 -38.24 -2.25
CA ASN A 334 -6.87 -38.91 -1.92
C ASN A 334 -5.94 -39.31 -3.08
N GLU A 335 -5.61 -38.38 -3.97
CA GLU A 335 -4.42 -38.51 -4.83
C GLU A 335 -3.27 -37.64 -4.32
N SER A 336 -2.63 -38.10 -3.24
CA SER A 336 -1.30 -37.61 -2.83
C SER A 336 -0.15 -38.45 -3.37
N ARG A 337 -0.41 -39.45 -4.24
CA ARG A 337 0.64 -40.37 -4.75
C ARG A 337 0.48 -40.90 -6.18
N ILE A 338 -0.22 -40.22 -7.09
CA ILE A 338 -0.32 -40.70 -8.50
C ILE A 338 0.39 -39.75 -9.46
N SER A 339 1.35 -40.33 -10.20
CA SER A 339 2.14 -39.78 -11.29
C SER A 339 1.35 -38.87 -12.25
N CYS A 340 1.95 -37.73 -12.58
CA CYS A 340 1.39 -36.64 -13.39
C CYS A 340 1.29 -36.92 -14.91
N ALA A 341 1.54 -38.14 -15.39
CA ALA A 341 1.89 -38.29 -16.81
C ALA A 341 0.72 -38.43 -17.81
N ASP A 342 -0.51 -38.85 -17.46
CA ASP A 342 -1.40 -39.31 -18.56
C ASP A 342 -2.93 -39.18 -18.38
N ARG A 343 -3.42 -38.13 -17.72
CA ARG A 343 -4.86 -37.81 -17.80
C ARG A 343 -5.17 -36.98 -19.04
N LYS A 344 -5.50 -37.70 -20.13
CA LYS A 344 -6.03 -37.16 -21.39
C LYS A 344 -7.14 -36.14 -21.12
N ASN A 345 -6.89 -34.91 -21.54
CA ASN A 345 -7.81 -33.78 -21.47
C ASN A 345 -9.03 -34.06 -22.37
N SER A 346 -10.14 -34.51 -21.80
CA SER A 346 -11.41 -34.49 -22.53
C SER A 346 -11.81 -33.02 -22.79
N PRO A 347 -12.17 -32.66 -24.03
CA PRO A 347 -12.62 -31.31 -24.36
C PRO A 347 -13.95 -31.05 -23.67
N LEU A 348 -13.94 -30.10 -22.74
CA LEU A 348 -15.13 -29.67 -22.03
C LEU A 348 -16.04 -28.86 -22.98
N THR A 349 -17.29 -29.27 -23.13
CA THR A 349 -18.34 -28.52 -23.84
C THR A 349 -19.02 -27.57 -22.85
N TRP A 350 -19.18 -26.30 -23.21
CA TRP A 350 -19.69 -25.24 -22.31
C TRP A 350 -20.80 -24.43 -23.03
N LYS A 351 -21.81 -23.95 -22.29
CA LYS A 351 -22.89 -23.08 -22.84
C LYS A 351 -22.45 -21.61 -22.99
N ARG A 352 -23.17 -20.89 -23.87
CA ARG A 352 -22.84 -19.54 -24.37
C ARG A 352 -23.11 -18.37 -23.41
N ASP A 353 -23.81 -18.57 -22.29
CA ASP A 353 -24.36 -17.44 -21.49
C ASP A 353 -23.52 -17.03 -20.25
N LEU A 354 -22.26 -17.44 -20.16
CA LEU A 354 -21.39 -17.05 -19.05
C LEU A 354 -20.91 -15.60 -19.16
N HIS A 355 -21.08 -14.81 -18.11
CA HIS A 355 -20.57 -13.44 -18.11
C HIS A 355 -19.03 -13.43 -18.03
N VAL A 356 -18.38 -12.50 -18.74
CA VAL A 356 -16.90 -12.40 -18.79
C VAL A 356 -16.25 -12.25 -17.41
N SER A 357 -16.98 -11.67 -16.46
CA SER A 357 -16.51 -11.53 -15.07
C SER A 357 -16.33 -12.87 -14.37
N ASP A 358 -17.16 -13.88 -14.67
CA ASP A 358 -17.07 -15.20 -14.03
C ASP A 358 -15.77 -15.89 -14.44
N TRP A 359 -15.47 -15.88 -15.74
CA TRP A 359 -14.19 -16.35 -16.27
C TRP A 359 -13.00 -15.58 -15.71
N THR A 360 -13.13 -14.25 -15.57
CA THR A 360 -12.06 -13.43 -14.98
C THR A 360 -11.78 -13.84 -13.53
N VAL A 361 -12.82 -14.09 -12.74
CA VAL A 361 -12.68 -14.53 -11.34
C VAL A 361 -12.05 -15.92 -11.27
N VAL A 362 -12.53 -16.87 -12.08
CA VAL A 362 -12.02 -18.24 -12.09
C VAL A 362 -10.56 -18.32 -12.56
N LEU A 363 -10.19 -17.59 -13.62
CA LEU A 363 -8.81 -17.48 -14.05
C LEU A 363 -7.91 -16.80 -13.01
N ASN A 364 -8.42 -15.80 -12.28
CA ASN A 364 -7.68 -15.18 -11.18
C ASN A 364 -7.52 -16.12 -9.97
N ILE A 365 -8.46 -17.03 -9.72
CA ILE A 365 -8.31 -18.10 -8.71
C ILE A 365 -7.26 -19.10 -9.18
N ALA A 366 -7.32 -19.55 -10.44
CA ALA A 366 -6.34 -20.46 -11.05
C ALA A 366 -4.92 -19.87 -11.04
N ALA A 367 -4.78 -18.59 -11.38
CA ALA A 367 -3.52 -17.85 -11.35
C ALA A 367 -2.90 -17.76 -9.94
N ARG A 368 -3.69 -17.86 -8.87
CA ARG A 368 -3.22 -17.81 -7.48
C ARG A 368 -2.84 -19.16 -6.91
N ASP A 369 -3.26 -20.25 -7.55
CA ASP A 369 -3.00 -21.60 -7.09
C ASP A 369 -1.56 -22.01 -7.44
N PRO A 370 -0.72 -22.32 -6.44
CA PRO A 370 0.65 -22.77 -6.69
C PRO A 370 0.69 -24.14 -7.38
N LYS A 371 -0.37 -24.95 -7.31
CA LYS A 371 -0.42 -26.30 -7.90
C LYS A 371 -0.58 -26.31 -9.42
N ILE A 372 -1.07 -25.21 -10.00
CA ILE A 372 -1.30 -25.10 -11.45
C ILE A 372 0.00 -24.62 -12.12
N SER A 373 0.51 -25.30 -13.13
CA SER A 373 1.68 -24.83 -13.90
C SER A 373 1.36 -23.60 -14.78
N GLY A 374 2.39 -22.89 -15.25
CA GLY A 374 2.21 -21.75 -16.17
C GLY A 374 1.53 -22.18 -17.47
N GLU A 375 1.99 -23.28 -18.06
CA GLU A 375 1.41 -23.90 -19.26
C GLU A 375 -0.07 -24.29 -19.07
N ARG A 376 -0.41 -24.90 -17.93
CA ARG A 376 -1.80 -25.27 -17.65
C ARG A 376 -2.67 -24.03 -17.54
N LEU A 377 -2.18 -22.96 -16.91
CA LEU A 377 -2.89 -21.68 -16.84
C LEU A 377 -3.15 -21.09 -18.23
N LEU A 378 -2.15 -21.13 -19.13
CA LEU A 378 -2.30 -20.71 -20.52
C LEU A 378 -3.31 -21.57 -21.29
N SER A 379 -3.30 -22.89 -21.07
CA SER A 379 -4.28 -23.79 -21.70
C SER A 379 -5.71 -23.47 -21.25
N LEU A 380 -5.92 -23.19 -19.96
CA LEU A 380 -7.22 -22.76 -19.42
C LEU A 380 -7.65 -21.42 -20.00
N PHE A 381 -6.71 -20.49 -20.20
CA PHE A 381 -6.99 -19.22 -20.84
C PHE A 381 -7.38 -19.38 -22.31
N LYS A 382 -6.68 -20.23 -23.07
CA LYS A 382 -7.02 -20.58 -24.47
C LYS A 382 -8.41 -21.23 -24.56
N GLN A 383 -8.72 -22.16 -23.63
CA GLN A 383 -10.04 -22.80 -23.54
C GLN A 383 -11.14 -21.79 -23.21
N ALA A 384 -10.93 -20.94 -22.20
CA ALA A 384 -11.88 -19.88 -21.84
C ALA A 384 -12.16 -18.95 -23.02
N ARG A 385 -11.13 -18.61 -23.81
CA ARG A 385 -11.29 -17.81 -25.04
C ARG A 385 -12.11 -18.55 -26.10
N ALA A 386 -11.83 -19.83 -26.34
CA ALA A 386 -12.53 -20.62 -27.35
C ALA A 386 -14.03 -20.78 -27.02
N VAL A 387 -14.34 -20.97 -25.73
CA VAL A 387 -15.70 -21.16 -25.22
C VAL A 387 -16.50 -19.86 -25.18
N ALA A 388 -15.88 -18.79 -24.70
CA ALA A 388 -16.61 -17.60 -24.31
C ALA A 388 -17.11 -16.80 -25.51
N HIS A 389 -16.44 -16.80 -26.66
CA HIS A 389 -16.69 -15.88 -27.79
C HIS A 389 -16.76 -14.38 -27.43
N PHE A 390 -16.63 -14.02 -26.15
CA PHE A 390 -16.74 -12.66 -25.64
C PHE A 390 -15.40 -11.92 -25.78
N PRO A 391 -15.44 -10.58 -25.90
CA PRO A 391 -14.23 -9.78 -25.87
C PRO A 391 -13.52 -10.01 -24.52
N LEU A 392 -12.28 -10.49 -24.58
CA LEU A 392 -11.40 -10.56 -23.42
C LEU A 392 -11.39 -9.19 -22.74
N THR A 393 -11.27 -9.11 -21.43
CA THR A 393 -11.14 -7.81 -20.75
C THR A 393 -9.73 -7.64 -20.23
N VAL A 394 -9.29 -6.40 -20.04
CA VAL A 394 -7.99 -6.08 -19.40
C VAL A 394 -7.84 -6.81 -18.04
N GLY A 395 -8.96 -7.02 -17.33
CA GLY A 395 -8.97 -7.79 -16.09
C GLY A 395 -8.53 -9.26 -16.26
N VAL A 396 -8.90 -9.90 -17.37
CA VAL A 396 -8.47 -11.26 -17.72
C VAL A 396 -6.97 -11.28 -17.97
N PHE A 397 -6.45 -10.40 -18.84
CA PHE A 397 -5.01 -10.29 -19.10
C PHE A 397 -4.23 -10.05 -17.80
N THR A 398 -4.70 -9.13 -16.96
CA THR A 398 -4.08 -8.82 -15.66
C THR A 398 -4.01 -10.05 -14.75
N ALA A 399 -5.08 -10.86 -14.72
CA ALA A 399 -5.13 -12.07 -13.91
C ALA A 399 -4.11 -13.11 -14.40
N ILE A 400 -4.02 -13.31 -15.71
CA ILE A 400 -3.10 -14.26 -16.34
C ILE A 400 -1.64 -13.81 -16.19
N MET A 401 -1.31 -12.57 -16.57
CA MET A 401 0.05 -12.02 -16.42
C MET A 401 0.54 -12.15 -14.97
N ARG A 402 -0.29 -11.80 -13.99
CA ARG A 402 0.05 -11.94 -12.57
C ARG A 402 0.28 -13.40 -12.18
N GLY A 403 -0.49 -14.32 -12.74
CA GLY A 403 -0.33 -15.75 -12.51
C GLY A 403 0.99 -16.29 -13.06
N LEU A 404 1.36 -15.86 -14.27
CA LEU A 404 2.61 -16.26 -14.95
C LEU A 404 3.85 -15.70 -14.25
N VAL A 405 3.85 -14.42 -13.89
CA VAL A 405 4.93 -13.79 -13.09
C VAL A 405 5.17 -14.55 -11.78
N LYS A 406 4.10 -14.92 -11.07
CA LYS A 406 4.21 -15.71 -9.83
C LYS A 406 4.78 -17.11 -10.03
N LYS A 407 4.69 -17.64 -11.24
CA LYS A 407 5.20 -18.96 -11.62
C LYS A 407 6.58 -18.89 -12.24
N GLY A 408 7.16 -17.68 -12.39
CA GLY A 408 8.46 -17.45 -13.00
C GLY A 408 8.48 -17.49 -14.53
N ASP A 409 7.31 -17.58 -15.18
CA ASP A 409 7.18 -17.66 -16.64
C ASP A 409 7.03 -16.25 -17.24
N TYR A 410 8.14 -15.51 -17.24
CA TYR A 410 8.16 -14.10 -17.63
C TYR A 410 8.02 -13.89 -19.15
N THR A 411 8.51 -14.84 -19.95
CA THR A 411 8.43 -14.80 -21.42
C THR A 411 6.98 -14.89 -21.88
N SER A 412 6.23 -15.90 -21.40
CA SER A 412 4.81 -16.01 -21.71
C SER A 412 4.02 -14.81 -21.17
N ALA A 413 4.39 -14.30 -19.99
CA ALA A 413 3.73 -13.11 -19.43
C ALA A 413 3.93 -11.88 -20.34
N TYR A 414 5.12 -11.73 -20.92
CA TYR A 414 5.44 -10.66 -21.87
C TYR A 414 4.66 -10.79 -23.17
N GLU A 415 4.54 -12.00 -23.73
CA GLU A 415 3.69 -12.24 -24.91
C GLU A 415 2.22 -11.85 -24.65
N ILE A 416 1.70 -12.20 -23.47
CA ILE A 416 0.35 -11.82 -23.05
C ILE A 416 0.21 -10.30 -22.89
N TRP A 417 1.28 -9.61 -22.44
CA TRP A 417 1.31 -8.15 -22.35
C TRP A 417 1.30 -7.48 -23.73
N GLU A 418 2.17 -7.91 -24.66
CA GLU A 418 2.19 -7.43 -26.05
C GLU A 418 0.86 -7.70 -26.75
N TRP A 419 0.25 -8.86 -26.50
CA TRP A 419 -1.07 -9.17 -27.00
C TRP A 419 -2.17 -8.30 -26.38
N CYS A 420 -2.07 -7.99 -25.08
CA CYS A 420 -2.96 -7.05 -24.42
C CYS A 420 -2.84 -5.66 -25.07
N CYS A 421 -1.61 -5.18 -25.29
CA CYS A 421 -1.35 -3.88 -25.92
C CYS A 421 -1.91 -3.82 -27.34
N SER A 422 -1.61 -4.80 -28.20
CA SER A 422 -2.08 -4.83 -29.59
C SER A 422 -3.60 -4.88 -29.70
N THR A 423 -4.27 -5.64 -28.82
CA THR A 423 -5.74 -5.75 -28.85
C THR A 423 -6.43 -4.51 -28.27
N TRP A 424 -5.84 -3.87 -27.25
CA TRP A 424 -6.45 -2.72 -26.57
C TRP A 424 -6.04 -1.34 -27.09
N TYR A 425 -5.03 -1.27 -27.95
CA TYR A 425 -4.48 -0.03 -28.50
C TYR A 425 -5.55 0.94 -29.04
N ARG A 426 -6.58 0.43 -29.71
CA ARG A 426 -7.61 1.26 -30.38
C ARG A 426 -8.88 1.54 -29.57
N ARG A 427 -9.15 0.78 -28.50
CA ARG A 427 -10.52 0.71 -27.94
C ARG A 427 -10.70 1.25 -26.53
N ARG A 428 -9.73 1.11 -25.59
CA ARG A 428 -9.94 1.54 -24.18
C ARG A 428 -8.62 1.84 -23.44
N ARG A 429 -8.72 2.57 -22.32
CA ARG A 429 -7.61 2.82 -21.38
C ARG A 429 -7.20 1.50 -20.70
N ILE A 430 -5.90 1.18 -20.71
CA ILE A 430 -5.34 0.10 -19.88
C ILE A 430 -5.55 0.49 -18.41
N ASP A 431 -6.05 -0.46 -17.61
CA ASP A 431 -6.31 -0.19 -16.21
C ASP A 431 -5.00 -0.14 -15.41
N LYS A 432 -5.02 0.59 -14.31
CA LYS A 432 -3.83 0.77 -13.47
C LYS A 432 -3.28 -0.57 -12.95
N LYS A 433 -4.15 -1.57 -12.71
CA LYS A 433 -3.71 -2.88 -12.20
C LYS A 433 -2.96 -3.67 -13.27
N ALA A 434 -3.38 -3.64 -14.53
CA ALA A 434 -2.60 -4.20 -15.62
C ALA A 434 -1.24 -3.53 -15.69
N LEU A 435 -1.19 -2.19 -15.67
CA LEU A 435 0.07 -1.45 -15.72
C LEU A 435 1.02 -1.84 -14.58
N THR A 436 0.53 -1.97 -13.34
CA THR A 436 1.39 -2.42 -12.21
C THR A 436 1.98 -3.81 -12.42
N VAL A 437 1.23 -4.72 -13.05
CA VAL A 437 1.72 -6.07 -13.34
C VAL A 437 2.66 -6.04 -14.54
N ALA A 438 2.37 -5.20 -15.53
CA ALA A 438 3.20 -5.01 -16.71
C ALA A 438 4.59 -4.48 -16.37
N MET A 439 4.74 -3.59 -15.37
CA MET A 439 6.05 -3.15 -14.90
C MET A 439 6.91 -4.34 -14.43
N ASP A 440 6.31 -5.26 -13.65
CA ASP A 440 6.98 -6.47 -13.17
C ASP A 440 7.33 -7.38 -14.36
N VAL A 441 6.39 -7.61 -15.29
CA VAL A 441 6.59 -8.41 -16.50
C VAL A 441 7.75 -7.88 -17.36
N LEU A 442 7.75 -6.58 -17.67
CA LEU A 442 8.72 -5.96 -18.57
C LEU A 442 10.12 -5.95 -17.97
N VAL A 443 10.26 -5.63 -16.68
CA VAL A 443 11.57 -5.69 -16.01
C VAL A 443 12.04 -7.14 -15.90
N ALA A 444 11.16 -8.08 -15.54
CA ALA A 444 11.49 -9.50 -15.41
C ALA A 444 11.87 -10.17 -16.74
N SER A 445 11.30 -9.72 -17.85
CA SER A 445 11.62 -10.21 -19.19
C SER A 445 12.88 -9.58 -19.80
N GLY A 446 13.64 -8.77 -19.03
CA GLY A 446 14.86 -8.14 -19.51
C GLY A 446 14.64 -6.86 -20.31
N GLN A 447 13.45 -6.24 -20.22
CA GLN A 447 13.10 -4.98 -20.87
C GLN A 447 12.87 -3.82 -19.87
N PRO A 448 13.88 -3.46 -19.07
CA PRO A 448 13.75 -2.40 -18.07
C PRO A 448 13.48 -1.02 -18.69
N LEU A 449 14.02 -0.74 -19.89
CA LEU A 449 13.78 0.51 -20.62
C LEU A 449 12.31 0.60 -21.06
N SER A 450 11.80 -0.45 -21.69
CA SER A 450 10.39 -0.51 -22.10
C SER A 450 9.44 -0.32 -20.92
N ALA A 451 9.78 -0.83 -19.73
CA ALA A 451 9.00 -0.60 -18.52
C ALA A 451 8.98 0.89 -18.12
N PHE A 452 10.15 1.54 -18.11
CA PHE A 452 10.26 2.97 -17.82
C PHE A 452 9.54 3.81 -18.87
N ASP A 453 9.75 3.53 -20.16
CA ASP A 453 9.10 4.23 -21.25
C ASP A 453 7.58 4.08 -21.23
N THR A 454 7.07 2.88 -20.95
CA THR A 454 5.63 2.67 -20.75
C THR A 454 5.09 3.55 -19.62
N LEU A 455 5.82 3.71 -18.51
CA LEU A 455 5.43 4.60 -17.43
C LEU A 455 5.48 6.07 -17.87
N ILE A 456 6.53 6.50 -18.57
CA ILE A 456 6.67 7.87 -19.06
C ILE A 456 5.61 8.20 -20.12
N GLU A 457 5.29 7.30 -21.02
CA GLU A 457 4.19 7.47 -21.98
C GLU A 457 2.85 7.69 -21.27
N THR A 458 2.63 7.02 -20.13
CA THR A 458 1.43 7.25 -19.31
C THR A 458 1.39 8.62 -18.62
N THR A 459 2.53 9.32 -18.48
CA THR A 459 2.56 10.69 -17.94
C THR A 459 2.06 11.72 -18.96
N GLY A 460 2.15 11.41 -20.25
CA GLY A 460 1.96 12.36 -21.33
C GLY A 460 3.09 13.40 -21.48
N ILE A 461 4.22 13.24 -20.80
CA ILE A 461 5.39 14.15 -20.90
C ILE A 461 6.03 14.06 -22.30
N VAL A 462 6.19 12.85 -22.85
CA VAL A 462 6.87 12.61 -24.15
C VAL A 462 5.89 12.69 -25.32
N ARG A 463 4.85 13.52 -25.23
CA ARG A 463 3.87 13.72 -26.30
C ARG A 463 4.45 14.61 -27.41
N ASN A 464 5.62 14.27 -27.93
CA ASN A 464 6.22 15.00 -29.02
C ASN A 464 5.51 14.57 -30.32
N LYS A 465 4.46 15.32 -30.69
CA LYS A 465 3.70 15.12 -31.94
C LYS A 465 4.58 15.22 -33.19
N ASN A 466 5.78 15.80 -33.06
CA ASN A 466 6.67 16.08 -34.18
C ASN A 466 7.90 15.17 -34.22
N ALA A 467 8.07 14.25 -33.25
CA ALA A 467 9.19 13.31 -33.23
C ALA A 467 8.91 12.04 -34.06
N VAL A 468 8.33 12.20 -35.26
CA VAL A 468 8.62 11.27 -36.37
C VAL A 468 10.00 11.69 -36.90
N VAL A 469 11.01 11.54 -36.05
CA VAL A 469 12.40 11.73 -36.46
C VAL A 469 12.80 10.43 -37.14
N ASP A 470 13.30 10.58 -38.37
CA ASP A 470 14.01 9.59 -39.16
C ASP A 470 14.98 8.75 -38.29
N CYS A 471 14.50 7.63 -37.76
CA CYS A 471 15.38 6.53 -37.40
C CYS A 471 15.81 5.89 -38.73
N GLY A 472 16.78 6.52 -39.39
CA GLY A 472 17.35 6.12 -40.69
C GLY A 472 18.13 4.81 -40.62
N HIS A 473 17.46 3.71 -40.27
CA HIS A 473 17.98 2.36 -40.42
C HIS A 473 17.12 1.61 -41.44
N ALA A 474 17.75 1.39 -42.57
CA ALA A 474 17.20 0.82 -43.78
C ALA A 474 16.54 -0.55 -43.54
N HIS A 475 15.31 -0.66 -44.05
CA HIS A 475 14.76 -1.86 -44.70
C HIS A 475 14.32 -3.06 -43.85
N SER A 476 14.22 -2.95 -42.52
CA SER A 476 13.43 -3.94 -41.79
C SER A 476 11.93 -3.66 -41.95
N ARG A 477 11.28 -4.50 -42.77
CA ARG A 477 9.85 -4.47 -43.13
C ARG A 477 8.96 -4.19 -41.90
N ARG A 478 8.20 -3.09 -41.94
CA ARG A 478 7.03 -2.77 -41.10
C ARG A 478 7.22 -3.02 -39.60
N ALA A 479 8.04 -2.21 -38.93
CA ALA A 479 8.02 -2.15 -37.47
C ALA A 479 6.76 -1.38 -36.99
N PRO A 480 5.89 -1.97 -36.15
CA PRO A 480 4.64 -1.35 -35.65
C PRO A 480 4.84 -0.24 -34.60
N ASN A 481 6.02 0.37 -34.50
CA ASN A 481 6.38 1.24 -33.38
C ASN A 481 5.83 2.67 -33.47
N ALA A 482 5.41 3.14 -34.65
CA ALA A 482 4.75 4.45 -34.80
C ALA A 482 3.32 4.47 -34.22
N GLU A 483 2.71 3.31 -33.99
CA GLU A 483 1.42 3.14 -33.31
C GLU A 483 1.57 2.93 -31.78
N ARG A 484 2.48 3.62 -31.07
CA ARG A 484 2.53 3.54 -29.58
C ARG A 484 2.18 4.84 -28.85
N ALA A 485 2.03 5.97 -29.55
CA ALA A 485 1.75 7.28 -28.96
C ALA A 485 0.33 7.49 -28.35
N LEU A 486 -0.53 6.47 -28.28
CA LEU A 486 -1.95 6.60 -27.89
C LEU A 486 -2.29 6.30 -26.42
N TYR A 487 -1.31 6.02 -25.55
CA TYR A 487 -1.60 5.89 -24.10
C TYR A 487 -2.11 7.20 -23.48
N SER A 488 -2.09 8.30 -24.21
CA SER A 488 -2.24 9.67 -23.74
C SER A 488 -3.62 10.12 -23.21
N ARG A 489 -4.57 9.19 -23.04
CA ARG A 489 -5.70 9.33 -22.08
C ARG A 489 -5.43 8.55 -20.79
N ALA A 490 -4.16 8.39 -20.45
CA ALA A 490 -3.62 7.41 -19.51
C ALA A 490 -4.29 7.42 -18.14
N ALA A 491 -4.26 6.25 -17.50
CA ALA A 491 -4.53 6.14 -16.08
C ALA A 491 -3.69 7.18 -15.33
N LYS A 492 -4.32 8.00 -14.48
CA LYS A 492 -3.60 8.96 -13.63
C LYS A 492 -2.51 8.21 -12.88
N ILE A 493 -1.26 8.57 -13.13
CA ILE A 493 -0.13 8.01 -12.40
C ILE A 493 -0.32 8.35 -10.93
N ASP A 494 -0.05 7.37 -10.09
CA ASP A 494 -0.08 7.49 -8.65
C ASP A 494 1.08 6.71 -8.04
N ALA A 495 1.32 6.93 -6.75
CA ALA A 495 2.47 6.36 -6.06
C ALA A 495 2.56 4.83 -6.19
N PRO A 496 1.47 4.03 -6.07
CA PRO A 496 1.60 2.58 -6.20
C PRO A 496 2.02 2.08 -7.60
N LEU A 497 1.78 2.84 -8.68
CA LEU A 497 2.27 2.45 -10.00
C LEU A 497 3.80 2.63 -10.10
N VAL A 498 4.31 3.78 -9.65
CA VAL A 498 5.76 4.04 -9.61
C VAL A 498 6.45 3.09 -8.64
N ASN A 499 5.84 2.81 -7.48
CA ASN A 499 6.36 1.84 -6.51
C ASN A 499 6.42 0.42 -7.08
N ALA A 500 5.47 0.03 -7.96
CA ALA A 500 5.51 -1.28 -8.61
C ALA A 500 6.70 -1.39 -9.58
N LEU A 501 7.02 -0.31 -10.31
CA LEU A 501 8.22 -0.25 -11.14
C LEU A 501 9.51 -0.31 -10.29
N MET A 502 9.59 0.49 -9.22
CA MET A 502 10.72 0.47 -8.30
C MET A 502 10.91 -0.91 -7.66
N ASP A 503 9.83 -1.56 -7.20
CA ASP A 503 9.88 -2.91 -6.61
C ASP A 503 10.30 -3.97 -7.62
N ALA A 504 9.89 -3.84 -8.89
CA ALA A 504 10.37 -4.69 -9.98
C ALA A 504 11.88 -4.52 -10.19
N TYR A 505 12.41 -3.29 -10.20
CA TYR A 505 13.86 -3.06 -10.27
C TYR A 505 14.62 -3.66 -9.09
N VAL A 506 14.11 -3.55 -7.85
CA VAL A 506 14.73 -4.20 -6.69
C VAL A 506 14.78 -5.73 -6.86
N LYS A 507 13.65 -6.36 -7.24
CA LYS A 507 13.57 -7.82 -7.42
C LYS A 507 14.52 -8.35 -8.49
N HIS A 508 14.79 -7.55 -9.52
CA HIS A 508 15.66 -7.92 -10.64
C HIS A 508 17.07 -7.33 -10.50
N GLY A 509 17.50 -6.98 -9.28
CA GLY A 509 18.90 -6.64 -9.00
C GLY A 509 19.37 -5.30 -9.57
N ARG A 510 18.45 -4.34 -9.68
CA ARG A 510 18.68 -2.96 -10.16
C ARG A 510 18.31 -1.89 -9.12
N PRO A 511 18.90 -1.93 -7.90
CA PRO A 511 18.62 -0.92 -6.88
C PRO A 511 19.11 0.49 -7.27
N ASP A 512 20.11 0.59 -8.16
CA ASP A 512 20.67 1.84 -8.69
C ASP A 512 19.60 2.75 -9.30
N ILE A 513 18.72 2.19 -10.15
CA ILE A 513 17.65 2.94 -10.80
C ILE A 513 16.65 3.45 -9.75
N VAL A 514 16.45 2.71 -8.66
CA VAL A 514 15.49 3.06 -7.61
C VAL A 514 15.91 4.35 -6.90
N PHE A 515 17.20 4.53 -6.63
CA PHE A 515 17.72 5.75 -6.02
C PHE A 515 17.50 6.95 -6.94
N LYS A 516 17.79 6.80 -8.24
CA LYS A 516 17.58 7.87 -9.22
C LYS A 516 16.11 8.20 -9.44
N LEU A 517 15.24 7.19 -9.43
CA LEU A 517 13.79 7.38 -9.47
C LEU A 517 13.26 8.06 -8.21
N TRP A 518 13.87 7.83 -7.04
CA TRP A 518 13.51 8.53 -5.81
C TRP A 518 13.80 10.03 -5.91
N ASP A 519 14.99 10.39 -6.38
CA ASP A 519 15.37 11.81 -6.53
C ASP A 519 14.52 12.52 -7.61
N ALA A 520 14.18 11.80 -8.69
CA ALA A 520 13.30 12.29 -9.74
C ALA A 520 11.79 12.20 -9.40
N TYR A 521 11.39 11.61 -8.26
CA TYR A 521 10.01 11.18 -8.02
C TYR A 521 8.99 12.32 -8.09
N VAL A 522 9.25 13.42 -7.36
CA VAL A 522 8.36 14.60 -7.35
C VAL A 522 8.53 15.45 -8.61
N PRO A 523 9.76 15.81 -9.06
CA PRO A 523 9.93 16.62 -10.26
C PRO A 523 9.34 15.97 -11.53
N LEU A 524 9.52 14.65 -11.68
CA LEU A 524 9.09 13.93 -12.87
C LEU A 524 7.58 13.66 -12.85
N PHE A 525 7.06 13.06 -11.77
CA PHE A 525 5.69 12.56 -11.73
C PHE A 525 4.69 13.54 -11.10
N GLY A 526 5.15 14.55 -10.35
CA GLY A 526 4.28 15.46 -9.60
C GLY A 526 3.50 14.75 -8.49
N ILE A 527 4.01 13.62 -7.99
CA ILE A 527 3.38 12.80 -6.96
C ILE A 527 4.31 12.74 -5.77
N ALA A 528 3.75 12.89 -4.57
CA ALA A 528 4.54 12.79 -3.35
C ALA A 528 4.79 11.31 -2.98
N PRO A 529 6.03 10.93 -2.59
CA PRO A 529 6.34 9.56 -2.17
C PRO A 529 5.55 9.18 -0.91
N ASN A 530 5.20 7.90 -0.76
CA ASN A 530 4.45 7.41 0.41
C ASN A 530 5.26 6.39 1.23
N ALA A 531 4.67 5.85 2.30
CA ALA A 531 5.32 4.85 3.15
C ALA A 531 5.75 3.57 2.38
N GLU A 532 4.99 3.17 1.36
CA GLU A 532 5.37 2.04 0.49
C GLU A 532 6.58 2.41 -0.39
N THR A 533 6.66 3.64 -0.90
CA THR A 533 7.82 4.14 -1.66
C THR A 533 9.08 4.09 -0.82
N LEU A 534 9.02 4.60 0.43
CA LEU A 534 10.14 4.54 1.37
C LEU A 534 10.51 3.09 1.72
N THR A 535 9.52 2.20 1.83
CA THR A 535 9.77 0.77 2.06
C THR A 535 10.55 0.14 0.90
N VAL A 536 10.20 0.47 -0.36
CA VAL A 536 10.92 -0.03 -1.53
C VAL A 536 12.34 0.57 -1.60
N LEU A 537 12.49 1.85 -1.27
CA LEU A 537 13.80 2.51 -1.19
C LEU A 537 14.73 1.83 -0.16
N LEU A 538 14.23 1.56 1.05
CA LEU A 538 15.01 0.89 2.10
C LEU A 538 15.41 -0.54 1.69
N LYS A 539 14.52 -1.26 0.97
CA LYS A 539 14.86 -2.55 0.39
C LYS A 539 15.92 -2.43 -0.70
N ALA A 540 15.81 -1.43 -1.58
CA ALA A 540 16.81 -1.16 -2.60
C ALA A 540 18.17 -0.85 -1.99
N ALA A 541 18.20 -0.05 -0.91
CA ALA A 541 19.40 0.25 -0.16
C ALA A 541 20.01 -1.00 0.50
N ARG A 542 19.17 -1.90 1.02
CA ARG A 542 19.60 -3.20 1.57
C ARG A 542 20.20 -4.11 0.49
N GLU A 543 19.57 -4.22 -0.67
CA GLU A 543 20.15 -4.96 -1.79
C GLU A 543 21.43 -4.29 -2.30
N GLY A 544 21.48 -2.95 -2.32
CA GLY A 544 22.68 -2.16 -2.60
C GLY A 544 23.84 -2.48 -1.66
N ALA A 545 23.57 -2.62 -0.36
CA ALA A 545 24.56 -3.00 0.65
C ALA A 545 25.17 -4.39 0.41
N ARG A 546 24.42 -5.34 -0.16
CA ARG A 546 24.97 -6.66 -0.50
C ARG A 546 26.05 -6.59 -1.56
N PHE A 547 25.97 -5.62 -2.47
CA PHE A 547 26.99 -5.40 -3.50
C PHE A 547 28.26 -4.72 -2.94
N ASP A 548 28.21 -4.17 -1.73
CA ASP A 548 29.31 -3.41 -1.09
C ASP A 548 30.42 -4.32 -0.52
N HIS A 549 30.17 -5.61 -0.33
CA HIS A 549 31.18 -6.57 0.15
C HIS A 549 32.34 -6.83 -0.84
N THR A 550 32.33 -6.18 -2.00
CA THR A 550 33.42 -6.26 -2.98
C THR A 550 34.62 -5.41 -2.53
N PHE A 551 35.84 -5.79 -2.95
CA PHE A 551 37.14 -5.16 -2.64
C PHE A 551 37.13 -3.61 -2.69
N ARG A 552 36.23 -3.00 -3.47
CA ARG A 552 36.07 -1.55 -3.54
C ARG A 552 35.37 -0.92 -2.34
N GLY A 553 34.43 -1.58 -1.65
CA GLY A 553 33.89 -1.09 -0.38
C GLY A 553 34.99 -0.97 0.69
N LEU A 554 35.98 -1.88 0.62
CA LEU A 554 37.22 -1.77 1.40
C LEU A 554 38.03 -0.54 0.98
N ILE A 555 38.21 -0.29 -0.32
CA ILE A 555 38.92 0.90 -0.85
C ILE A 555 38.19 2.20 -0.47
N GLU A 556 36.86 2.23 -0.48
CA GLU A 556 36.06 3.38 -0.04
C GLU A 556 36.24 3.63 1.46
N ARG A 557 36.21 2.58 2.29
CA ARG A 557 36.52 2.68 3.73
C ARG A 557 37.95 3.15 4.00
N MET A 558 38.90 2.82 3.12
CA MET A 558 40.30 3.25 3.24
C MET A 558 40.52 4.72 2.87
N GLY A 559 39.49 5.48 2.47
CA GLY A 559 39.63 6.92 2.20
C GLY A 559 40.43 7.27 0.93
N LEU A 560 40.84 6.27 0.14
CA LEU A 560 41.54 6.44 -1.15
C LEU A 560 40.62 7.02 -2.24
N HIS A 561 39.38 7.35 -1.89
CA HIS A 561 38.34 7.77 -2.82
C HIS A 561 38.64 9.12 -3.50
N GLY A 562 39.47 9.98 -2.89
CA GLY A 562 39.86 11.28 -3.48
C GLY A 562 40.62 11.16 -4.80
N LEU A 563 41.33 10.04 -5.04
CA LEU A 563 42.18 9.86 -6.22
C LEU A 563 41.41 9.43 -7.48
N PHE A 564 40.21 8.86 -7.32
CA PHE A 564 39.37 8.40 -8.43
C PHE A 564 38.08 9.21 -8.60
N HIS A 565 37.97 10.35 -7.91
CA HIS A 565 36.84 11.26 -8.05
C HIS A 565 36.90 12.01 -9.39
N ARG A 566 36.44 11.35 -10.46
CA ARG A 566 35.90 12.10 -11.59
C ARG A 566 34.74 12.91 -11.04
N LYS A 567 34.90 14.25 -11.01
CA LYS A 567 33.93 15.26 -10.51
C LYS A 567 32.51 14.83 -10.90
N LYS A 568 31.82 14.14 -9.98
CA LYS A 568 30.55 13.48 -10.30
C LYS A 568 29.49 14.57 -10.27
N MET A 569 28.84 14.73 -11.41
CA MET A 569 27.71 15.63 -11.58
C MET A 569 26.62 15.19 -10.60
N GLN A 570 26.49 15.86 -9.46
CA GLN A 570 25.29 15.77 -8.64
C GLN A 570 24.13 16.17 -9.54
N LEU A 571 23.24 15.22 -9.81
CA LEU A 571 22.07 15.47 -10.64
C LEU A 571 21.06 16.19 -9.76
N ASP A 572 21.17 17.51 -9.64
CA ASP A 572 20.06 18.27 -9.06
C ASP A 572 18.90 18.26 -10.06
N TYR A 573 17.89 17.43 -9.77
CA TYR A 573 16.70 17.30 -10.59
C TYR A 573 15.72 18.46 -10.40
N ARG A 574 15.94 19.36 -9.43
CA ARG A 574 15.03 20.49 -9.16
C ARG A 574 15.02 21.49 -10.32
N ASP A 575 16.17 21.71 -10.94
CA ASP A 575 16.33 22.71 -12.01
C ASP A 575 16.22 22.13 -13.42
N LYS A 576 16.16 20.79 -13.54
CA LYS A 576 16.14 20.11 -14.83
C LYS A 576 14.73 20.05 -15.43
N SER A 577 14.66 20.24 -16.75
CA SER A 577 13.41 20.01 -17.48
C SER A 577 12.99 18.54 -17.39
N LYS A 578 11.68 18.26 -17.32
CA LYS A 578 11.17 16.87 -17.27
C LYS A 578 11.71 15.97 -18.38
N LEU A 579 11.90 16.52 -19.59
CA LEU A 579 12.46 15.77 -20.72
C LEU A 579 13.93 15.39 -20.50
N GLN A 580 14.73 16.29 -19.93
CA GLN A 580 16.12 16.01 -19.57
C GLN A 580 16.21 14.96 -18.46
N ILE A 581 15.34 15.04 -17.45
CA ILE A 581 15.23 14.00 -16.41
C ILE A 581 14.94 12.63 -17.05
N VAL A 582 14.01 12.57 -18.01
CA VAL A 582 13.68 11.33 -18.74
C VAL A 582 14.87 10.81 -19.52
N GLN A 583 15.60 11.68 -20.25
CA GLN A 583 16.79 11.29 -21.02
C GLN A 583 17.90 10.77 -20.09
N ASP A 584 18.21 11.48 -19.01
CA ASP A 584 19.19 11.06 -18.02
C ASP A 584 18.87 9.67 -17.46
N LEU A 585 17.59 9.41 -17.13
CA LEU A 585 17.14 8.11 -16.64
C LEU A 585 17.20 7.02 -17.72
N ARG A 586 16.83 7.33 -18.98
CA ARG A 586 16.96 6.39 -20.11
C ARG A 586 18.41 5.98 -20.32
N ASP A 587 19.34 6.93 -20.24
CA ASP A 587 20.77 6.65 -20.40
C ASP A 587 21.29 5.74 -19.30
N ILE A 588 20.83 5.93 -18.06
CA ILE A 588 21.18 5.07 -16.92
C ILE A 588 20.63 3.65 -17.13
N VAL A 589 19.39 3.52 -17.62
CA VAL A 589 18.78 2.22 -17.90
C VAL A 589 19.47 1.51 -19.07
N ASN A 590 19.82 2.25 -20.14
CA ASN A 590 20.42 1.73 -21.38
C ASN A 590 21.89 1.34 -21.25
N LYS A 591 22.68 2.07 -20.46
CA LYS A 591 24.12 1.80 -20.25
C LYS A 591 24.39 0.37 -19.76
N GLU A 592 23.40 -0.34 -19.24
CA GLU A 592 23.55 -1.72 -18.77
C GLU A 592 23.30 -2.78 -19.86
N GLN A 593 22.56 -2.45 -20.92
CA GLN A 593 22.28 -3.41 -22.01
C GLN A 593 23.47 -3.55 -22.99
N MET A 594 24.42 -2.62 -22.99
CA MET A 594 25.36 -2.40 -24.09
C MET A 594 26.75 -3.06 -23.93
N GLY A 595 27.01 -3.96 -22.97
CA GLY A 595 28.36 -4.54 -22.89
C GLY A 595 28.49 -5.83 -22.09
N ASP A 596 28.94 -6.89 -22.76
CA ASP A 596 29.48 -8.10 -22.12
C ASP A 596 30.94 -7.95 -21.68
N ASP A 597 31.56 -6.80 -21.96
CA ASP A 597 32.93 -6.50 -21.52
C ASP A 597 33.11 -6.68 -20.01
N GLU A 598 34.17 -7.39 -19.62
CA GLU A 598 34.48 -7.66 -18.21
C GLU A 598 34.66 -6.38 -17.41
N GLY A 599 35.26 -5.34 -17.99
CA GLY A 599 35.38 -4.02 -17.37
C GLY A 599 34.02 -3.39 -17.04
N ALA A 600 33.02 -3.59 -17.90
CA ALA A 600 31.66 -3.12 -17.67
C ALA A 600 30.94 -3.92 -16.58
N ARG A 601 31.34 -5.17 -16.28
CA ARG A 601 30.79 -5.95 -15.15
C ARG A 601 31.19 -5.33 -13.81
N VAL A 602 32.47 -5.01 -13.63
CA VAL A 602 32.97 -4.39 -12.39
C VAL A 602 32.31 -3.02 -12.17
N GLU A 603 32.22 -2.20 -13.21
CA GLU A 603 31.55 -0.90 -13.08
C GLU A 603 30.06 -1.03 -12.76
N ARG A 604 29.38 -2.06 -13.30
CA ARG A 604 27.98 -2.37 -12.97
C ARG A 604 27.79 -2.70 -11.49
N TYR A 605 28.66 -3.51 -10.90
CA TYR A 605 28.56 -3.82 -9.46
C TYR A 605 28.69 -2.58 -8.59
N VAL A 606 29.66 -1.72 -8.88
CA VAL A 606 29.90 -0.49 -8.12
C VAL A 606 28.73 0.48 -8.25
N ARG A 607 28.12 0.59 -9.44
CA ARG A 607 26.96 1.48 -9.62
C ARG A 607 25.74 1.04 -8.81
N LYS A 608 25.61 -0.25 -8.49
CA LYS A 608 24.47 -0.80 -7.72
C LYS A 608 24.47 -0.41 -6.24
N SER A 609 25.63 -0.18 -5.64
CA SER A 609 25.73 0.21 -4.22
C SER A 609 25.68 1.73 -4.00
N LEU A 610 25.84 2.54 -5.05
CA LEU A 610 26.00 3.99 -4.93
C LEU A 610 24.69 4.76 -5.17
N TRP A 611 24.41 5.70 -4.27
CA TRP A 611 23.40 6.75 -4.41
C TRP A 611 24.10 8.11 -4.44
N ASP A 612 24.10 8.76 -5.61
CA ASP A 612 24.77 10.04 -5.86
C ASP A 612 26.29 10.05 -5.56
N GLY A 613 26.91 8.88 -5.66
CA GLY A 613 28.34 8.72 -5.37
C GLY A 613 28.64 8.39 -3.91
N GLU A 614 27.64 8.34 -3.04
CA GLU A 614 27.76 7.84 -1.68
C GLU A 614 27.19 6.42 -1.57
N LEU A 615 27.55 5.67 -0.54
CA LEU A 615 26.92 4.38 -0.26
C LEU A 615 25.42 4.57 0.02
N ALA A 616 24.60 3.84 -0.72
CA ALA A 616 23.15 4.00 -0.68
C ALA A 616 22.54 3.63 0.69
N ALA A 617 23.13 2.65 1.38
CA ALA A 617 22.62 2.18 2.66
C ALA A 617 22.75 3.21 3.79
N PRO A 618 23.94 3.78 4.09
CA PRO A 618 24.07 4.88 5.04
C PRO A 618 23.17 6.07 4.70
N ARG A 619 23.10 6.47 3.43
CA ARG A 619 22.26 7.58 2.98
C ARG A 619 20.78 7.32 3.21
N ALA A 620 20.30 6.11 2.93
CA ALA A 620 18.91 5.72 3.19
C ALA A 620 18.58 5.71 4.69
N LEU A 621 19.52 5.33 5.56
CA LEU A 621 19.34 5.40 7.01
C LEU A 621 19.21 6.85 7.49
N VAL A 622 20.07 7.75 7.01
CA VAL A 622 20.01 9.20 7.34
C VAL A 622 18.69 9.79 6.87
N LEU A 623 18.28 9.50 5.63
CA LEU A 623 17.01 9.97 5.09
C LEU A 623 15.81 9.49 5.92
N PHE A 624 15.79 8.22 6.33
CA PHE A 624 14.71 7.68 7.17
C PHE A 624 14.60 8.42 8.50
N LYS A 625 15.73 8.64 9.19
CA LYS A 625 15.77 9.41 10.45
C LYS A 625 15.35 10.86 10.25
N ALA A 626 15.78 11.51 9.17
CA ALA A 626 15.38 12.88 8.85
C ALA A 626 13.87 13.00 8.62
N ILE A 627 13.27 12.04 7.89
CA ILE A 627 11.81 11.97 7.71
C ILE A 627 11.11 11.80 9.05
N LEU A 628 11.59 10.89 9.91
CA LEU A 628 11.01 10.68 11.24
C LEU A 628 11.11 11.93 12.13
N ALA A 629 12.27 12.54 12.24
CA ALA A 629 12.49 13.72 13.07
C ALA A 629 11.65 14.91 12.61
N LYS A 630 11.52 15.12 11.28
CA LYS A 630 10.73 16.22 10.72
C LYS A 630 9.22 15.99 10.83
N ASN A 631 8.76 14.74 10.65
CA ASN A 631 7.33 14.42 10.72
C ASN A 631 6.84 14.22 12.17
N PHE A 632 7.74 13.82 13.07
CA PHE A 632 7.45 13.48 14.47
C PHE A 632 8.55 14.04 15.38
N PRO A 633 8.48 15.36 15.70
CA PRO A 633 9.54 16.06 16.45
C PRO A 633 9.75 15.53 17.88
N ASP A 634 8.80 14.76 18.41
CA ASP A 634 8.90 14.14 19.73
C ASP A 634 9.79 12.88 19.71
N LEU A 635 9.94 12.20 18.57
CA LEU A 635 10.67 10.92 18.48
C LEU A 635 12.15 10.99 18.87
N PRO A 636 12.92 12.04 18.52
CA PRO A 636 14.32 12.17 18.93
C PRO A 636 14.51 12.22 20.46
N SER A 637 13.49 12.63 21.22
CA SER A 637 13.55 12.69 22.69
C SER A 637 13.39 11.32 23.37
N ILE A 638 12.97 10.30 22.63
CA ILE A 638 12.69 8.97 23.16
C ILE A 638 14.01 8.24 23.47
N ARG A 639 14.14 7.72 24.68
CA ARG A 639 15.29 6.91 25.10
C ARG A 639 15.13 5.43 24.68
N PRO A 640 16.22 4.75 24.26
CA PRO A 640 16.17 3.32 23.99
C PRO A 640 15.86 2.53 25.27
N PRO A 641 15.03 1.48 25.22
CA PRO A 641 14.70 0.66 26.38
C PRO A 641 15.84 -0.26 26.85
N ALA A 642 16.82 -0.50 25.99
CA ALA A 642 18.03 -1.26 26.27
C ALA A 642 19.21 -0.66 25.50
N THR A 643 20.40 -0.69 26.09
CA THR A 643 21.61 -0.10 25.52
C THR A 643 22.46 -1.22 24.94
N ALA A 644 22.96 -1.04 23.71
CA ALA A 644 23.86 -2.02 23.13
C ALA A 644 25.17 -2.07 23.94
N VAL A 645 25.69 -3.27 24.17
CA VAL A 645 26.95 -3.45 24.89
C VAL A 645 28.12 -3.05 23.99
N TRP A 646 28.00 -3.35 22.70
CA TRP A 646 29.02 -3.07 21.70
C TRP A 646 28.60 -1.85 20.87
N PRO A 647 29.49 -0.86 20.69
CA PRO A 647 29.24 0.23 19.73
C PRO A 647 29.25 -0.32 18.30
N ASP A 648 28.51 0.31 17.39
CA ASP A 648 28.41 -0.11 15.98
C ASP A 648 29.79 -0.19 15.31
N GLU A 649 30.74 0.67 15.70
CA GLU A 649 32.10 0.70 15.14
C GLU A 649 32.97 -0.50 15.56
N ALA A 650 32.64 -1.19 16.65
CA ALA A 650 33.40 -2.36 17.10
C ALA A 650 33.24 -3.60 16.19
N HIS A 651 32.43 -3.52 15.13
CA HIS A 651 32.09 -4.67 14.29
C HIS A 651 33.19 -5.00 13.26
N ALA A 652 34.13 -4.10 12.98
CA ALA A 652 35.08 -4.22 11.88
C ALA A 652 36.36 -5.05 12.15
N GLY A 653 36.50 -5.76 13.28
CA GLY A 653 37.76 -6.49 13.53
C GLY A 653 37.89 -7.35 14.78
N HIS A 654 36.81 -7.82 15.41
CA HIS A 654 36.92 -8.65 16.60
C HIS A 654 36.79 -10.16 16.30
N PRO A 655 37.91 -10.92 16.23
CA PRO A 655 37.90 -12.38 15.98
C PRO A 655 37.10 -13.14 17.06
N MET A 656 37.02 -12.59 18.26
CA MET A 656 36.23 -13.16 19.36
C MET A 656 34.73 -13.23 19.04
N ARG A 657 34.21 -12.31 18.22
CA ARG A 657 32.79 -12.32 17.83
C ARG A 657 32.52 -13.35 16.74
N ASP A 658 33.44 -13.53 15.79
CA ASP A 658 33.32 -14.60 14.79
C ASP A 658 33.47 -15.98 15.44
N ALA A 659 34.32 -16.10 16.46
CA ALA A 659 34.37 -17.29 17.31
C ALA A 659 33.06 -17.53 18.06
N LEU A 660 32.48 -16.49 18.71
CA LEU A 660 31.19 -16.59 19.39
C LEU A 660 30.04 -16.91 18.43
N ARG A 661 30.05 -16.37 17.20
CA ARG A 661 29.11 -16.75 16.14
C ARG A 661 29.26 -18.23 15.83
N THR A 662 30.48 -18.71 15.57
CA THR A 662 30.74 -20.12 15.25
C THR A 662 30.29 -21.06 16.39
N LEU A 663 30.53 -20.67 17.65
CA LEU A 663 30.13 -21.44 18.83
C LEU A 663 28.62 -21.44 19.09
N ALA A 664 27.95 -20.30 18.94
CA ALA A 664 26.50 -20.20 19.09
C ALA A 664 25.74 -21.05 18.05
N PHE A 665 26.34 -21.27 16.87
CA PHE A 665 25.71 -22.01 15.78
C PHE A 665 26.17 -23.47 15.64
N GLY A 666 27.28 -23.87 16.25
CA GLY A 666 27.85 -25.22 16.10
C GLY A 666 27.17 -26.33 16.90
N ARG A 667 26.39 -26.01 17.94
CA ARG A 667 26.08 -26.99 19.01
C ARG A 667 24.81 -27.83 18.83
N ARG A 668 24.26 -28.01 17.61
CA ARG A 668 22.96 -28.70 17.42
C ARG A 668 22.90 -29.83 16.39
N LYS A 669 24.03 -30.29 15.85
CA LYS A 669 24.03 -31.45 14.92
C LYS A 669 24.33 -32.81 15.56
N ASP A 670 24.81 -32.87 16.79
CA ASP A 670 25.31 -34.14 17.38
C ASP A 670 24.25 -35.00 18.11
N LYS A 671 22.96 -34.92 17.75
CA LYS A 671 21.92 -35.79 18.34
C LYS A 671 21.11 -36.62 17.35
N GLN A 672 21.55 -36.73 16.10
CA GLN A 672 20.91 -37.60 15.10
C GLN A 672 21.86 -38.62 14.46
N LEU A 673 23.05 -38.86 15.04
CA LEU A 673 24.03 -39.81 14.53
C LEU A 673 24.44 -40.90 15.55
N GLU A 674 23.57 -41.23 16.51
CA GLU A 674 23.80 -42.37 17.43
C GLU A 674 23.12 -43.69 17.02
N ASP A 675 22.43 -43.76 15.87
CA ASP A 675 21.75 -45.00 15.43
C ASP A 675 22.35 -45.69 14.18
N GLU A 676 23.51 -45.25 13.68
CA GLU A 676 24.23 -45.99 12.62
C GLU A 676 25.72 -46.15 12.98
N ALA A 677 26.02 -47.11 13.84
CA ALA A 677 27.38 -47.58 14.07
C ALA A 677 27.47 -49.09 13.80
N GLN A 678 27.79 -49.46 12.56
CA GLN A 678 28.55 -50.68 12.23
C GLN A 678 29.16 -50.58 10.82
N LYS A 679 30.33 -49.94 10.71
CA LYS A 679 31.43 -50.35 9.80
C LYS A 679 32.68 -49.52 10.06
N PRO A 680 33.86 -50.15 10.28
CA PRO A 680 35.12 -49.43 10.39
C PRO A 680 35.74 -49.27 8.99
N THR A 681 36.03 -48.04 8.60
CA THR A 681 37.01 -47.77 7.54
C THR A 681 37.98 -46.71 8.01
N ILE A 682 39.24 -47.12 8.10
CA ILE A 682 40.41 -46.32 8.44
C ILE A 682 40.66 -45.32 7.31
N GLY A 683 40.74 -44.03 7.65
CA GLY A 683 41.05 -42.95 6.71
C GLY A 683 41.17 -41.62 7.44
N THR A 684 42.37 -41.35 7.95
CA THR A 684 42.80 -40.07 8.51
C THR A 684 42.84 -38.96 7.44
N PRO A 685 42.26 -37.76 7.67
CA PRO A 685 42.62 -36.58 6.90
C PRO A 685 43.56 -35.67 7.71
N LEU A 686 44.63 -35.24 7.04
CA LEU A 686 45.60 -34.24 7.49
C LEU A 686 44.96 -32.84 7.66
N PRO A 687 45.44 -32.01 8.61
CA PRO A 687 45.00 -30.64 8.76
C PRO A 687 45.67 -29.71 7.74
N PHE A 688 44.86 -28.94 7.02
CA PHE A 688 45.30 -27.83 6.17
C PHE A 688 45.76 -26.66 7.06
N LEU A 689 47.05 -26.36 7.03
CA LEU A 689 47.66 -25.18 7.65
C LEU A 689 47.39 -23.96 6.76
N VAL A 690 46.52 -23.05 7.20
CA VAL A 690 46.40 -21.68 6.66
C VAL A 690 47.18 -20.77 7.60
N GLY A 691 48.30 -20.23 7.13
CA GLY A 691 49.16 -19.33 7.89
C GLY A 691 48.54 -17.94 8.10
N PRO A 692 48.97 -17.19 9.13
CA PRO A 692 48.40 -15.89 9.45
C PRO A 692 49.04 -14.79 8.58
N VAL A 693 48.26 -14.20 7.67
CA VAL A 693 48.56 -12.86 7.15
C VAL A 693 47.88 -11.86 8.10
N SER A 694 48.61 -11.44 9.13
CA SER A 694 48.18 -10.39 10.06
C SER A 694 49.41 -9.63 10.53
N ALA A 695 49.84 -8.64 9.75
CA ALA A 695 50.85 -7.67 10.17
C ALA A 695 50.85 -6.41 9.30
N LEU A 696 49.75 -5.65 9.26
CA LEU A 696 49.78 -4.20 8.95
C LEU A 696 48.62 -3.52 9.71
N ALA A 697 48.73 -3.49 11.04
CA ALA A 697 47.89 -2.64 11.88
C ALA A 697 48.54 -1.24 11.93
N VAL A 698 48.04 -0.32 11.11
CA VAL A 698 48.31 1.11 11.28
C VAL A 698 47.45 1.58 12.46
N THR A 699 48.07 1.79 13.61
CA THR A 699 47.47 2.41 14.79
C THR A 699 47.32 3.92 14.56
N SER A 700 46.26 4.36 13.88
CA SER A 700 45.82 5.76 13.92
C SER A 700 44.70 5.91 14.96
N SER A 701 45.08 6.15 16.21
CA SER A 701 44.16 6.44 17.31
C SER A 701 43.73 7.91 17.31
N SER A 702 43.01 8.32 16.28
CA SER A 702 42.18 9.53 16.32
C SER A 702 40.75 9.08 16.11
N PRO A 703 39.79 9.45 16.98
CA PRO A 703 38.38 9.22 16.70
C PRO A 703 38.08 9.98 15.42
N LEU A 704 37.92 9.25 14.32
CA LEU A 704 37.37 9.77 13.08
C LEU A 704 36.04 10.40 13.47
N GLN A 705 36.03 11.73 13.61
CA GLN A 705 34.80 12.49 13.60
C GLN A 705 34.14 12.10 12.29
N GLY A 706 33.15 11.20 12.37
CA GLY A 706 32.42 10.73 11.20
C GLY A 706 32.04 11.96 10.39
N PRO A 707 32.25 11.95 9.07
CA PRO A 707 32.05 13.14 8.24
C PRO A 707 30.76 13.82 8.65
N THR A 708 30.87 15.04 9.17
CA THR A 708 29.72 15.87 9.55
C THR A 708 28.94 16.13 8.26
N PHE A 709 28.03 15.22 7.93
CA PHE A 709 27.08 15.33 6.83
C PHE A 709 26.08 16.43 7.21
N THR A 710 26.51 17.68 7.09
CA THR A 710 25.68 18.87 7.34
C THR A 710 24.92 19.32 6.10
N SER A 711 24.85 18.53 5.04
CA SER A 711 23.87 18.75 3.98
C SER A 711 22.48 18.48 4.58
N THR A 712 21.87 19.53 5.13
CA THR A 712 20.50 19.50 5.63
C THR A 712 19.61 19.12 4.46
N ILE A 713 19.18 17.85 4.42
CA ILE A 713 18.18 17.37 3.47
C ILE A 713 16.87 18.08 3.84
N ASP A 714 16.64 19.27 3.30
CA ASP A 714 15.45 20.07 3.57
C ASP A 714 14.25 19.60 2.75
N ILE A 715 13.99 18.28 2.76
CA ILE A 715 12.85 17.71 2.06
C ILE A 715 11.88 17.19 3.10
N ALA A 716 10.84 17.99 3.36
CA ALA A 716 9.71 17.54 4.16
C ALA A 716 8.91 16.50 3.35
N HIS A 717 8.73 15.31 3.91
CA HIS A 717 7.81 14.31 3.37
C HIS A 717 6.68 14.02 4.37
N PRO A 718 5.82 15.02 4.71
CA PRO A 718 4.80 14.89 5.74
C PRO A 718 3.77 13.78 5.47
N GLN A 719 3.61 13.39 4.21
CA GLN A 719 2.73 12.30 3.79
C GLN A 719 3.28 10.89 4.09
N ILE A 720 4.56 10.78 4.44
CA ILE A 720 5.19 9.50 4.78
C ILE A 720 5.00 9.24 6.28
N VAL A 721 4.05 8.35 6.58
CA VAL A 721 3.88 7.78 7.92
C VAL A 721 4.40 6.35 7.87
N PRO A 722 5.57 6.06 8.46
CA PRO A 722 6.13 4.71 8.45
C PRO A 722 5.15 3.70 9.03
N ASN A 723 4.99 2.58 8.34
CA ASN A 723 4.17 1.46 8.80
C ASN A 723 5.05 0.28 9.21
N GLU A 724 4.42 -0.81 9.65
CA GLU A 724 5.13 -2.02 10.08
C GLU A 724 6.09 -2.55 9.02
N LYS A 725 5.76 -2.48 7.73
CA LYS A 725 6.64 -2.92 6.64
C LYS A 725 7.82 -1.98 6.44
N THR A 726 7.61 -0.67 6.61
CA THR A 726 8.69 0.33 6.53
C THR A 726 9.70 0.10 7.65
N PHE A 727 9.24 -0.10 8.88
CA PHE A 727 10.11 -0.44 10.01
C PHE A 727 10.79 -1.80 9.83
N ALA A 728 10.09 -2.82 9.32
CA ALA A 728 10.70 -4.10 9.01
C ALA A 728 11.82 -3.98 7.98
N ALA A 729 11.64 -3.17 6.94
CA ALA A 729 12.67 -2.88 5.95
C ALA A 729 13.85 -2.09 6.55
N TYR A 730 13.56 -1.12 7.44
CA TYR A 730 14.59 -0.36 8.16
C TYR A 730 15.42 -1.25 9.10
N ILE A 731 14.78 -2.11 9.90
CA ILE A 731 15.47 -3.09 10.78
C ILE A 731 16.32 -4.05 9.95
N ALA A 732 15.82 -4.54 8.81
CA ALA A 732 16.59 -5.39 7.92
C ALA A 732 17.80 -4.65 7.31
N LEU A 733 17.67 -3.35 7.03
CA LEU A 733 18.77 -2.50 6.56
C LEU A 733 19.80 -2.26 7.67
N LEU A 734 19.37 -2.01 8.91
CA LEU A 734 20.27 -1.90 10.07
C LEU A 734 21.09 -3.18 10.24
N GLY A 735 20.47 -4.36 10.12
CA GLY A 735 21.17 -5.63 10.17
C GLY A 735 22.17 -5.84 9.04
N ALA A 736 21.88 -5.33 7.84
CA ALA A 736 22.81 -5.38 6.69
C ALA A 736 23.96 -4.36 6.77
N GLN A 737 23.86 -3.39 7.67
CA GLN A 737 24.89 -2.37 7.92
C GLN A 737 25.58 -2.57 9.27
N ASP A 738 25.35 -3.71 9.92
CA ASP A 738 25.91 -4.03 11.25
C ASP A 738 25.59 -2.96 12.32
N ARG A 739 24.48 -2.23 12.16
CA ARG A 739 23.99 -1.20 13.11
C ARG A 739 22.93 -1.74 14.04
N ALA A 740 23.20 -2.90 14.63
CA ALA A 740 22.25 -3.57 15.52
C ALA A 740 21.97 -2.75 16.78
N SER A 741 22.85 -1.81 17.17
CA SER A 741 22.62 -0.95 18.34
C SER A 741 21.39 -0.03 18.20
N GLU A 742 21.01 0.31 16.97
CA GLU A 742 19.85 1.17 16.69
C GLU A 742 18.50 0.43 16.77
N ILE A 743 18.50 -0.89 16.94
CA ILE A 743 17.26 -1.68 16.92
C ILE A 743 16.37 -1.37 18.13
N SER A 744 16.96 -1.21 19.31
CA SER A 744 16.20 -0.92 20.54
C SER A 744 15.48 0.43 20.45
N ILE A 745 16.15 1.48 19.96
CA ILE A 745 15.53 2.80 19.73
C ILE A 745 14.47 2.74 18.62
N THR A 746 14.71 1.97 17.56
CA THR A 746 13.74 1.78 16.48
C THR A 746 12.44 1.16 17.00
N LEU A 747 12.52 0.15 17.86
CA LEU A 747 11.35 -0.46 18.51
C LEU A 747 10.62 0.53 19.44
N ALA A 748 11.36 1.43 20.10
CA ALA A 748 10.78 2.50 20.89
C ALA A 748 10.00 3.51 20.02
N TRP A 749 10.54 3.88 18.85
CA TRP A 749 9.82 4.70 17.87
C TRP A 749 8.55 4.01 17.37
N MET A 750 8.61 2.71 17.06
CA MET A 750 7.42 1.94 16.67
C MET A 750 6.33 2.02 17.74
N ARG A 751 6.69 1.88 19.03
CA ARG A 751 5.75 2.01 20.15
C ARG A 751 5.14 3.41 20.25
N ALA A 752 5.96 4.45 20.13
CA ALA A 752 5.48 5.83 20.20
C ALA A 752 4.52 6.19 19.05
N LEU A 753 4.72 5.58 17.88
CA LEU A 753 3.84 5.75 16.72
C LEU A 753 2.63 4.79 16.70
N ASP A 754 2.41 3.99 17.76
CA ASP A 754 1.40 2.92 17.82
C ASP A 754 1.50 1.89 16.66
N VAL A 755 2.72 1.70 16.13
CA VAL A 755 3.00 0.70 15.09
C VAL A 755 3.36 -0.63 15.75
N VAL A 756 2.43 -1.58 15.71
CA VAL A 756 2.64 -2.93 16.26
C VAL A 756 3.41 -3.79 15.27
N PRO A 757 4.62 -4.30 15.60
CA PRO A 757 5.36 -5.21 14.73
C PRO A 757 4.66 -6.57 14.62
N THR A 758 4.73 -7.20 13.44
CA THR A 758 4.35 -8.62 13.33
C THR A 758 5.45 -9.53 13.90
N ARG A 759 5.12 -10.79 14.18
CA ARG A 759 6.07 -11.76 14.77
C ARG A 759 7.35 -11.93 13.93
N GLY A 760 7.26 -11.80 12.60
CA GLY A 760 8.41 -11.98 11.70
C GLY A 760 9.49 -10.90 11.88
N PRO A 761 9.18 -9.61 11.63
CA PRO A 761 10.10 -8.51 11.88
C PRO A 761 10.56 -8.41 13.34
N LEU A 762 9.71 -8.78 14.30
CA LEU A 762 10.09 -8.82 15.70
C LEU A 762 11.12 -9.93 15.99
N ALA A 763 10.95 -11.11 15.39
CA ALA A 763 11.94 -12.20 15.47
C ALA A 763 13.28 -11.78 14.84
N LEU A 764 13.24 -11.10 13.68
CA LEU A 764 14.43 -10.54 13.04
C LEU A 764 15.12 -9.50 13.93
N ALA A 765 14.36 -8.59 14.54
CA ALA A 765 14.88 -7.57 15.45
C ALA A 765 15.56 -8.19 16.67
N LEU A 766 14.95 -9.22 17.29
CA LEU A 766 15.54 -9.92 18.44
C LEU A 766 16.78 -10.72 18.06
N ALA A 767 16.76 -11.40 16.91
CA ALA A 767 17.94 -12.11 16.41
C ALA A 767 19.11 -11.13 16.17
N LEU A 768 18.88 -10.01 15.50
CA LEU A 768 19.91 -8.98 15.31
C LEU A 768 20.35 -8.35 16.64
N TRP A 769 19.42 -8.06 17.56
CA TRP A 769 19.74 -7.46 18.86
C TRP A 769 20.60 -8.37 19.73
N SER A 770 20.35 -9.68 19.71
CA SER A 770 21.20 -10.63 20.46
C SER A 770 22.67 -10.52 20.05
N GLU A 771 22.98 -10.23 18.77
CA GLU A 771 24.36 -10.02 18.35
C GLU A 771 25.00 -8.77 18.97
N ALA A 772 24.21 -7.74 19.29
CA ALA A 772 24.67 -6.49 19.91
C ALA A 772 24.63 -6.52 21.45
N SER A 773 23.83 -7.40 22.03
CA SER A 773 23.60 -7.47 23.48
C SER A 773 24.38 -8.58 24.19
N VAL A 774 24.88 -9.60 23.48
CA VAL A 774 25.68 -10.66 24.09
C VAL A 774 26.96 -10.06 24.67
N ARG A 775 27.04 -10.05 26.01
CA ARG A 775 28.31 -9.86 26.71
C ARG A 775 29.10 -11.15 26.53
N GLY A 776 30.41 -11.08 26.34
CA GLY A 776 31.23 -12.31 26.31
C GLY A 776 30.90 -13.17 27.55
N PRO A 777 30.92 -14.51 27.45
CA PRO A 777 30.41 -15.42 28.48
C PRO A 777 30.95 -15.20 29.91
N LEU A 778 32.09 -14.52 30.06
CA LEU A 778 32.71 -14.17 31.34
C LEU A 778 32.03 -12.99 32.08
N LEU A 779 31.24 -12.16 31.40
CA LEU A 779 30.63 -10.94 31.98
C LEU A 779 29.17 -11.13 32.38
N GLU A 780 28.50 -12.20 31.93
CA GLU A 780 27.12 -12.53 32.34
C GLU A 780 27.06 -13.13 33.76
N SER A 781 28.19 -13.63 34.29
CA SER A 781 28.27 -14.20 35.64
C SER A 781 28.12 -13.17 36.78
N TYR A 782 28.23 -11.87 36.50
CA TYR A 782 28.16 -10.79 37.50
C TYR A 782 26.72 -10.30 37.84
N GLY A 783 25.71 -11.17 37.74
CA GLY A 783 24.41 -11.00 38.41
C GLY A 783 23.47 -9.89 37.89
N GLY A 784 23.73 -9.30 36.72
CA GLY A 784 22.87 -8.27 36.12
C GLY A 784 21.91 -8.82 35.05
N VAL A 785 20.69 -8.28 34.98
CA VAL A 785 19.76 -8.55 33.86
C VAL A 785 20.43 -8.13 32.56
N SER A 786 20.57 -9.08 31.62
CA SER A 786 21.20 -8.80 30.32
C SER A 786 20.42 -7.73 29.55
N GLU A 787 21.10 -6.94 28.71
CA GLU A 787 20.44 -5.94 27.85
C GLU A 787 19.48 -6.60 26.85
N TYR A 788 19.71 -7.87 26.49
CA TYR A 788 18.77 -8.70 25.74
C TYR A 788 17.47 -8.92 26.52
N GLU A 789 17.60 -9.41 27.75
CA GLU A 789 16.47 -9.72 28.62
C GLU A 789 15.68 -8.46 28.99
N ARG A 790 16.37 -7.33 29.20
CA ARG A 790 15.72 -6.02 29.42
C ARG A 790 14.84 -5.62 28.24
N LEU A 791 15.36 -5.72 27.01
CA LEU A 791 14.56 -5.44 25.81
C LEU A 791 13.38 -6.41 25.68
N TYR A 792 13.63 -7.71 25.92
CA TYR A 792 12.59 -8.74 25.85
C TYR A 792 11.45 -8.49 26.83
N HIS A 793 11.74 -8.20 28.11
CA HIS A 793 10.72 -7.87 29.12
C HIS A 793 9.96 -6.59 28.76
N TRP A 794 10.64 -5.57 28.24
CA TRP A 794 9.99 -4.35 27.75
C TRP A 794 9.01 -4.64 26.61
N LEU A 795 9.39 -5.52 25.66
CA LEU A 795 8.52 -5.97 24.57
C LEU A 795 7.33 -6.79 25.06
N VAL A 796 7.53 -7.69 26.03
CA VAL A 796 6.44 -8.47 26.65
C VAL A 796 5.44 -7.53 27.33
N LYS A 797 5.91 -6.49 28.04
CA LYS A 797 5.05 -5.49 28.67
C LYS A 797 4.26 -4.67 27.65
N TRP A 798 4.86 -4.34 26.50
CA TRP A 798 4.20 -3.56 25.46
C TRP A 798 3.21 -4.41 24.63
N LEU A 799 3.62 -5.58 24.16
CA LEU A 799 2.89 -6.37 23.16
C LEU A 799 2.05 -7.50 23.77
N GLY A 800 2.35 -7.91 25.01
CA GLY A 800 1.83 -9.12 25.63
C GLY A 800 2.56 -10.39 25.16
N ARG A 801 2.55 -11.44 26.00
CA ARG A 801 3.22 -12.73 25.70
C ARG A 801 2.69 -13.38 24.42
N GLU A 802 1.39 -13.24 24.13
CA GLU A 802 0.75 -13.84 22.95
C GLU A 802 1.31 -13.32 21.62
N ARG A 803 1.82 -12.08 21.58
CA ARG A 803 2.33 -11.46 20.35
C ARG A 803 3.84 -11.61 20.17
N MET A 804 4.54 -12.09 21.19
CA MET A 804 5.97 -12.38 21.09
C MET A 804 6.23 -13.46 20.03
N PRO A 805 7.36 -13.39 19.31
CA PRO A 805 7.79 -14.48 18.44
C PRO A 805 8.13 -15.71 19.28
N THR A 806 7.87 -16.89 18.72
CA THR A 806 8.32 -18.15 19.33
C THR A 806 9.82 -18.31 19.13
N ASP A 807 10.47 -19.09 20.00
CA ASP A 807 11.91 -19.36 19.87
C ASP A 807 12.26 -19.98 18.52
N ALA A 808 11.37 -20.80 17.96
CA ALA A 808 11.51 -21.33 16.60
C ALA A 808 11.50 -20.24 15.51
N ALA A 809 10.70 -19.19 15.67
CA ALA A 809 10.68 -18.06 14.74
C ALA A 809 11.96 -17.22 14.86
N ILE A 810 12.49 -17.02 16.07
CA ILE A 810 13.78 -16.35 16.31
C ILE A 810 14.92 -17.19 15.69
N ALA A 811 14.94 -18.51 15.94
CA ALA A 811 15.91 -19.42 15.33
C ALA A 811 15.85 -19.42 13.79
N SER A 812 14.65 -19.39 13.21
CA SER A 812 14.48 -19.25 11.77
C SER A 812 14.99 -17.89 11.25
N ALA A 813 14.78 -16.80 12.01
CA ALA A 813 15.33 -15.50 11.66
C ALA A 813 16.87 -15.51 11.66
N PHE A 814 17.52 -16.18 12.62
CA PHE A 814 18.98 -16.38 12.60
C PHE A 814 19.45 -17.15 11.37
N GLN A 815 18.77 -18.25 11.02
CA GLN A 815 19.13 -19.03 9.83
C GLN A 815 19.00 -18.20 8.55
N ASN A 816 17.97 -17.36 8.46
CA ASN A 816 17.80 -16.44 7.33
C ASN A 816 18.90 -15.36 7.30
N LEU A 817 19.27 -14.79 8.45
CA LEU A 817 20.37 -13.83 8.55
C LEU A 817 21.70 -14.45 8.13
N LYS A 818 21.98 -15.68 8.58
CA LYS A 818 23.17 -16.43 8.16
C LYS A 818 23.17 -16.64 6.65
N ARG A 819 22.06 -17.16 6.09
CA ARG A 819 21.92 -17.39 4.65
C ARG A 819 21.99 -16.10 3.83
N ASP A 820 21.56 -14.97 4.39
CA ASP A 820 21.64 -13.67 3.75
C ASP A 820 23.04 -13.05 3.81
N ARG A 821 23.90 -13.48 4.74
CA ARG A 821 25.31 -13.10 4.83
C ARG A 821 26.22 -14.00 3.99
N ASP A 822 25.84 -15.27 3.83
CA ASP A 822 26.56 -16.26 3.02
C ASP A 822 26.40 -16.02 1.50
N LYS A 823 25.41 -15.21 1.10
CA LYS A 823 25.16 -14.78 -0.28
C LYS A 823 25.85 -13.45 -0.55
#